data_AF-A0A9Q5I1N7-F1
#
_entry.id   AF-A0A9Q5I1N7-F1
#
_cell.length_a   1.000
_cell.length_b   1.000
_cell.length_c   1.000
_cell.angle_alpha   90.00
_cell.angle_beta   90.00
_cell.angle_gamma   90.00
#
_symmetry.space_group_name_H-M   'P 1'
#
loop_
_entity.id
_entity.type
_entity.pdbx_description
1 polymer ?
#
loop_
_entity_poly.entity_id
_entity_poly.type
_entity_poly.pdbx_seq_one_letter_code
_entity_poly.pdbx_strand_id
1 'polypeptide(L)'
;MAPLSHPSIIDSWFREISSQWPGQAMTLKVNKILHVEKSKYQDVLVFESSTYGNVLVLDGAIQCTERDEFSYQEMIAHLPLACHPNPKKVLVIGGGDGGVVREVLKHESVENVVLVDIDEAVIRVSKQYMPFMSNLLDDPRVTVFIGDGFKFLADKTSTYDVIVTDSSDPLGPAASLFQKPYFQLIHDALAPGGHACSQGECLWLHLPLIYELRETTKAIFPTVAYAYTTIPTYPSGQIGFTLAAKAAGRDLRTPLRQVPNCKYYNSEVHRAAFVLPEFGRAKIEENKDIAPVLAKTVGPKKKILLLGSGFVARPAAEYLARNRANLITVACRTLSSAQAFADGLANTTAISLDVNNPEALEAAVAGHDLVISLIPYTHHAKVVKAAINGKTHVVTTSYVSPAVRALDEEAKAAGIVVMNEIGLDPGIDHLYAVKTITEVHEKGGKVKEFHSYCGGLPAPASANNPLGYKFSWSSRGVLLALLNSASYYSEGKRKDVPGSELMGEAKPYYISPAYAFVAYPNRDSTPFREAYNIPEAETVVRGTLRYQGFPEFIAVLVKLGWLDTDEKDWLNEPLSLAEVTQKAIGANDSSEVSLVERIEALCNFPSASERTRIISGLRWLGLLSSEKVAPRAGNLLDTLCARLEKLMQYGPGERDFIMLQHRFVVEWTDGKQDTITSTLELYGEPTGSGYSAMARTVGIPCGIATQLVLDGVLNKTGIQAPYTMDIINPIKKILESEGLALKFLPNGTDIPWQRVVSSSGKISSRGPGTEGAQRQREALEAEGVEVRVTREGEFVVNWGAYGWFPERVDVNVNNLTTNANGLDNEDGEVDASLGAGGEAGETENGET
;
A
#
# COMPACT_ATOMS: atom_id res chain seq x y z
N MET A 1 -26.69 -6.02 -48.80
CA MET A 1 -26.21 -5.71 -47.43
C MET A 1 -25.02 -4.78 -47.56
N ALA A 2 -24.92 -3.77 -46.69
CA ALA A 2 -23.71 -2.96 -46.59
C ALA A 2 -22.51 -3.87 -46.22
N PRO A 3 -21.28 -3.56 -46.65
CA PRO A 3 -20.10 -4.27 -46.17
C PRO A 3 -20.03 -4.16 -44.65
N LEU A 4 -19.77 -5.28 -43.96
CA LEU A 4 -19.49 -5.25 -42.53
C LEU A 4 -18.21 -4.43 -42.29
N SER A 5 -18.16 -3.70 -41.18
CA SER A 5 -17.01 -2.91 -40.75
C SER A 5 -16.82 -3.06 -39.25
N HIS A 6 -15.59 -2.97 -38.78
CA HIS A 6 -15.25 -3.07 -37.35
C HIS A 6 -14.14 -2.07 -37.00
N PRO A 7 -14.19 -1.36 -35.86
CA PRO A 7 -13.20 -0.35 -35.49
C PRO A 7 -11.76 -0.91 -35.35
N SER A 8 -11.60 -2.18 -34.97
CA SER A 8 -10.29 -2.83 -34.88
C SER A 8 -9.68 -3.22 -36.24
N ILE A 9 -10.40 -3.00 -37.35
CA ILE A 9 -9.95 -3.29 -38.71
C ILE A 9 -9.79 -1.98 -39.47
N ILE A 10 -8.53 -1.62 -39.74
CA ILE A 10 -8.15 -0.38 -40.44
C ILE A 10 -7.22 -0.76 -41.59
N ASP A 11 -7.45 -0.21 -42.78
CA ASP A 11 -6.66 -0.50 -43.99
C ASP A 11 -6.57 -2.01 -44.34
N SER A 12 -7.65 -2.76 -44.11
CA SER A 12 -7.71 -4.22 -44.26
C SER A 12 -6.77 -5.01 -43.32
N TRP A 13 -6.37 -4.42 -42.20
CA TRP A 13 -5.61 -5.08 -41.15
C TRP A 13 -6.37 -5.02 -39.82
N PHE A 14 -6.59 -6.19 -39.23
CA PHE A 14 -6.98 -6.31 -37.84
C PHE A 14 -5.77 -6.01 -36.95
N ARG A 15 -5.99 -5.29 -35.85
CA ARG A 15 -4.96 -4.95 -34.85
C ARG A 15 -5.46 -5.30 -33.46
N GLU A 16 -4.81 -6.27 -32.84
CA GLU A 16 -4.97 -6.60 -31.44
C GLU A 16 -4.01 -5.76 -30.60
N ILE A 17 -4.58 -4.78 -29.91
CA ILE A 17 -3.86 -3.84 -29.04
C ILE A 17 -4.52 -3.91 -27.67
N SER A 18 -3.75 -4.32 -26.65
CA SER A 18 -4.26 -4.48 -25.29
C SER A 18 -3.34 -3.82 -24.27
N SER A 19 -3.94 -3.32 -23.19
CA SER A 19 -3.20 -2.78 -22.04
C SER A 19 -2.43 -3.85 -21.26
N GLN A 20 -2.75 -5.13 -21.45
CA GLN A 20 -2.02 -6.26 -20.83
C GLN A 20 -0.63 -6.44 -21.43
N TRP A 21 -0.41 -5.96 -22.65
CA TRP A 21 0.89 -6.01 -23.33
C TRP A 21 1.24 -4.65 -23.96
N PRO A 22 1.59 -3.65 -23.13
CA PRO A 22 1.83 -2.30 -23.61
C PRO A 22 3.04 -2.25 -24.55
N GLY A 23 2.88 -1.55 -25.69
CA GLY A 23 3.95 -1.34 -26.66
C GLY A 23 4.11 -2.46 -27.70
N GLN A 24 3.28 -3.50 -27.67
CA GLN A 24 3.22 -4.53 -28.71
C GLN A 24 1.79 -4.67 -29.27
N ALA A 25 1.68 -5.14 -30.51
CA ALA A 25 0.41 -5.43 -31.16
C ALA A 25 0.56 -6.65 -32.08
N MET A 26 -0.48 -7.47 -32.18
CA MET A 26 -0.57 -8.53 -33.19
C MET A 26 -1.48 -8.04 -34.31
N THR A 27 -1.04 -8.21 -35.57
CA THR A 27 -1.80 -7.72 -36.72
C THR A 27 -1.99 -8.79 -37.78
N LEU A 28 -3.23 -9.00 -38.21
CA LEU A 28 -3.57 -9.97 -39.25
C LEU A 28 -4.25 -9.26 -40.42
N LYS A 29 -3.84 -9.59 -41.64
CA LYS A 29 -4.47 -9.06 -42.84
C LYS A 29 -5.83 -9.73 -43.05
N VAL A 30 -6.87 -8.92 -43.20
CA VAL A 30 -8.26 -9.36 -43.30
C VAL A 30 -8.64 -9.46 -44.78
N ASN A 31 -9.11 -10.63 -45.20
CA ASN A 31 -9.75 -10.81 -46.51
C ASN A 31 -11.21 -10.33 -46.45
N LYS A 32 -11.94 -10.76 -45.42
CA LYS A 32 -13.37 -10.52 -45.29
C LYS A 32 -13.83 -10.57 -43.84
N ILE A 33 -14.68 -9.63 -43.44
CA ILE A 33 -15.40 -9.71 -42.16
C ILE A 33 -16.61 -10.65 -42.34
N LEU A 34 -16.72 -11.66 -41.47
CA LEU A 34 -17.75 -12.69 -41.52
C LEU A 34 -18.89 -12.38 -40.55
N HIS A 35 -18.58 -11.87 -39.36
CA HIS A 35 -19.56 -11.57 -38.31
C HIS A 35 -19.11 -10.38 -37.46
N VAL A 36 -20.07 -9.54 -37.04
CA VAL A 36 -19.87 -8.49 -36.04
C VAL A 36 -21.12 -8.42 -35.18
N GLU A 37 -20.98 -8.54 -33.87
CA GLU A 37 -22.07 -8.51 -32.91
C GLU A 37 -21.60 -7.99 -31.56
N LYS A 38 -22.37 -7.11 -30.91
CA LYS A 38 -22.18 -6.81 -29.49
C LYS A 38 -23.16 -7.67 -28.69
N SER A 39 -22.64 -8.66 -27.97
CA SER A 39 -23.43 -9.52 -27.09
C SER A 39 -23.75 -8.80 -25.77
N LYS A 40 -24.43 -9.49 -24.85
CA LYS A 40 -24.67 -9.00 -23.49
C LYS A 40 -23.36 -8.77 -22.71
N TYR A 41 -22.29 -9.48 -23.07
CA TYR A 41 -21.06 -9.52 -22.29
C TYR A 41 -19.89 -8.83 -23.00
N GLN A 42 -19.81 -8.91 -24.33
CA GLN A 42 -18.60 -8.50 -25.06
C GLN A 42 -18.88 -8.17 -26.53
N ASP A 43 -17.89 -7.60 -27.19
CA ASP A 43 -17.82 -7.48 -28.65
C ASP A 43 -17.36 -8.81 -29.27
N VAL A 44 -18.05 -9.28 -30.29
CA VAL A 44 -17.80 -10.55 -30.99
C VAL A 44 -17.55 -10.26 -32.46
N LEU A 45 -16.33 -10.54 -32.91
CA LEU A 45 -15.90 -10.36 -34.29
C LEU A 45 -15.40 -11.70 -34.85
N VAL A 46 -15.85 -12.05 -36.06
CA VAL A 46 -15.25 -13.13 -36.84
C VAL A 46 -14.84 -12.59 -38.20
N PHE A 47 -13.60 -12.87 -38.60
CA PHE A 47 -13.11 -12.50 -39.92
C PHE A 47 -12.26 -13.62 -40.54
N GLU A 48 -12.23 -13.64 -41.86
CA GLU A 48 -11.34 -14.47 -42.66
C GLU A 48 -10.00 -13.73 -42.84
N SER A 49 -8.93 -14.32 -42.34
CA SER A 49 -7.55 -13.86 -42.50
C SER A 49 -6.93 -14.36 -43.80
N SER A 50 -5.97 -13.61 -44.35
CA SER A 50 -5.23 -14.04 -45.54
C SER A 50 -4.42 -15.32 -45.36
N THR A 51 -4.02 -15.64 -44.12
CA THR A 51 -3.09 -16.77 -43.84
C THR A 51 -3.42 -17.56 -42.57
N TYR A 52 -4.42 -17.16 -41.78
CA TYR A 52 -4.81 -17.82 -40.53
C TYR A 52 -6.20 -18.46 -40.56
N GLY A 53 -6.86 -18.45 -41.73
CA GLY A 53 -8.23 -18.93 -41.86
C GLY A 53 -9.21 -18.01 -41.14
N ASN A 54 -10.30 -18.58 -40.64
CA ASN A 54 -11.23 -17.84 -39.79
C ASN A 54 -10.63 -17.56 -38.41
N VAL A 55 -10.88 -16.35 -37.91
CA VAL A 55 -10.37 -15.83 -36.64
C VAL A 55 -11.54 -15.37 -35.79
N LEU A 56 -11.66 -15.89 -34.56
CA LEU A 56 -12.59 -15.41 -33.55
C LEU A 56 -11.87 -14.38 -32.66
N VAL A 57 -12.50 -13.22 -32.51
CA VAL A 57 -12.02 -12.12 -31.68
C VAL A 57 -13.11 -11.71 -30.70
N LEU A 58 -12.74 -11.58 -29.43
CA LEU A 58 -13.62 -11.10 -28.35
C LEU A 58 -13.00 -9.85 -27.72
N ASP A 59 -13.76 -8.75 -27.65
CA ASP A 59 -13.31 -7.44 -27.15
C ASP A 59 -11.94 -6.99 -27.72
N GLY A 60 -11.69 -7.31 -28.99
CA GLY A 60 -10.46 -6.95 -29.69
C GLY A 60 -9.26 -7.87 -29.45
N ALA A 61 -9.41 -8.95 -28.67
CA ALA A 61 -8.38 -9.96 -28.44
C ALA A 61 -8.66 -11.24 -29.24
N ILE A 62 -7.64 -11.82 -29.88
CA ILE A 62 -7.78 -13.07 -30.64
C ILE A 62 -8.01 -14.21 -29.64
N GLN A 63 -9.11 -14.94 -29.80
CA GLN A 63 -9.39 -16.13 -29.00
C GLN A 63 -8.94 -17.41 -29.69
N CYS A 64 -9.12 -17.51 -31.00
CA CYS A 64 -8.62 -18.65 -31.77
C CYS A 64 -8.48 -18.34 -33.26
N THR A 65 -7.65 -19.12 -33.93
CA THR A 65 -7.54 -19.16 -35.39
C THR A 65 -7.55 -20.61 -35.89
N GLU A 66 -8.06 -20.85 -37.10
CA GLU A 66 -8.04 -22.18 -37.71
C GLU A 66 -6.62 -22.76 -37.86
N ARG A 67 -5.63 -21.87 -37.95
CA ARG A 67 -4.24 -22.26 -38.22
C ARG A 67 -3.54 -22.84 -37.00
N ASP A 68 -3.82 -22.36 -35.79
CA ASP A 68 -3.02 -22.67 -34.61
C ASP A 68 -3.79 -22.99 -33.32
N GLU A 69 -5.13 -22.98 -33.33
CA GLU A 69 -5.96 -23.30 -32.15
C GLU A 69 -5.58 -24.63 -31.47
N PHE A 70 -5.20 -25.63 -32.27
CA PHE A 70 -4.95 -26.98 -31.78
C PHE A 70 -3.86 -27.02 -30.70
N SER A 71 -2.87 -26.11 -30.73
CA SER A 71 -1.81 -26.09 -29.71
C SER A 71 -2.36 -25.71 -28.33
N TYR A 72 -3.29 -24.75 -28.27
CA TYR A 72 -3.93 -24.36 -27.02
C TYR A 72 -4.92 -25.44 -26.56
N GLN A 73 -5.86 -25.80 -27.44
CA GLN A 73 -6.99 -26.67 -27.13
C GLN A 73 -6.52 -28.07 -26.69
N GLU A 74 -5.52 -28.65 -27.38
CA GLU A 74 -4.97 -29.95 -27.00
C GLU A 74 -4.24 -29.89 -25.65
N MET A 75 -3.47 -28.83 -25.40
CA MET A 75 -2.68 -28.73 -24.17
C MET A 75 -3.56 -28.49 -22.94
N ILE A 76 -4.49 -27.52 -22.99
CA ILE A 76 -5.33 -27.20 -21.83
C ILE A 76 -6.24 -28.38 -21.44
N ALA A 77 -6.70 -29.17 -22.43
CA ALA A 77 -7.51 -30.36 -22.19
C ALA A 77 -6.64 -31.56 -21.75
N HIS A 78 -5.58 -31.90 -22.49
CA HIS A 78 -4.88 -33.17 -22.27
C HIS A 78 -3.93 -33.16 -21.09
N LEU A 79 -3.39 -32.00 -20.69
CA LEU A 79 -2.56 -31.88 -19.50
C LEU A 79 -3.25 -32.46 -18.25
N PRO A 80 -4.45 -31.99 -17.83
CA PRO A 80 -5.14 -32.56 -16.67
C PRO A 80 -5.75 -33.94 -16.93
N LEU A 81 -6.26 -34.22 -18.14
CA LEU A 81 -6.91 -35.51 -18.41
C LEU A 81 -5.91 -36.66 -18.50
N ALA A 82 -4.78 -36.49 -19.20
CA ALA A 82 -3.85 -37.58 -19.49
C ALA A 82 -3.09 -38.05 -18.24
N CYS A 83 -2.82 -37.17 -17.27
CA CYS A 83 -2.20 -37.56 -15.99
C CYS A 83 -3.22 -38.01 -14.93
N HIS A 84 -4.52 -37.81 -15.15
CA HIS A 84 -5.57 -38.31 -14.27
C HIS A 84 -5.76 -39.83 -14.47
N PRO A 85 -5.86 -40.68 -13.43
CA PRO A 85 -5.94 -42.13 -13.59
C PRO A 85 -7.13 -42.66 -14.39
N ASN A 86 -8.31 -42.02 -14.27
CA ASN A 86 -9.53 -42.44 -14.95
C ASN A 86 -10.59 -41.31 -15.01
N PRO A 87 -10.43 -40.29 -15.89
CA PRO A 87 -11.37 -39.18 -15.97
C PRO A 87 -12.66 -39.60 -16.67
N LYS A 88 -13.82 -39.44 -16.00
CA LYS A 88 -15.14 -39.81 -16.53
C LYS A 88 -16.07 -38.62 -16.68
N LYS A 89 -16.11 -37.75 -15.65
CA LYS A 89 -16.95 -36.54 -15.59
C LYS A 89 -16.07 -35.31 -15.69
N VAL A 90 -16.23 -34.55 -16.77
CA VAL A 90 -15.43 -33.37 -17.06
C VAL A 90 -16.32 -32.13 -17.09
N LEU A 91 -15.87 -31.07 -16.42
CA LEU A 91 -16.47 -29.74 -16.51
C LEU A 91 -15.52 -28.84 -17.29
N VAL A 92 -16.06 -28.10 -18.26
CA VAL A 92 -15.37 -27.03 -18.97
C VAL A 92 -16.11 -25.73 -18.64
N ILE A 93 -15.40 -24.75 -18.09
CA ILE A 93 -15.91 -23.40 -17.80
C ILE A 93 -15.27 -22.43 -18.79
N GLY A 94 -16.10 -21.69 -19.50
CA GLY A 94 -15.72 -21.01 -20.75
C GLY A 94 -15.55 -22.01 -21.89
N GLY A 95 -14.74 -21.70 -22.90
CA GLY A 95 -14.53 -22.57 -24.07
C GLY A 95 -15.77 -22.72 -24.97
N GLY A 96 -16.61 -21.69 -25.07
CA GLY A 96 -17.82 -21.68 -25.89
C GLY A 96 -17.59 -21.97 -27.38
N ASP A 97 -16.36 -21.83 -27.88
CA ASP A 97 -15.98 -22.23 -29.25
C ASP A 97 -16.00 -23.76 -29.48
N GLY A 98 -15.93 -24.54 -28.40
CA GLY A 98 -16.04 -26.00 -28.42
C GLY A 98 -14.72 -26.76 -28.64
N GLY A 99 -13.60 -26.06 -28.81
CA GLY A 99 -12.27 -26.66 -28.99
C GLY A 99 -11.90 -27.61 -27.84
N VAL A 100 -12.04 -27.16 -26.58
CA VAL A 100 -11.69 -27.97 -25.41
C VAL A 100 -12.56 -29.22 -25.35
N VAL A 101 -13.87 -29.09 -25.60
CA VAL A 101 -14.81 -30.22 -25.58
C VAL A 101 -14.42 -31.25 -26.64
N ARG A 102 -14.06 -30.80 -27.85
CA ARG A 102 -13.59 -31.69 -28.93
C ARG A 102 -12.38 -32.52 -28.48
N GLU A 103 -11.45 -31.91 -27.75
CA GLU A 103 -10.24 -32.56 -27.25
C GLU A 103 -10.54 -33.50 -26.05
N VAL A 104 -11.41 -33.08 -25.13
CA VAL A 104 -11.86 -33.91 -24.00
C VAL A 104 -12.47 -35.23 -24.49
N LEU A 105 -13.30 -35.19 -25.54
CA LEU A 105 -13.99 -36.37 -26.08
C LEU A 105 -13.07 -37.40 -26.76
N LYS A 106 -11.78 -37.09 -26.97
CA LYS A 106 -10.76 -38.05 -27.43
C LYS A 106 -10.38 -39.09 -26.36
N HIS A 107 -10.72 -38.85 -25.10
CA HIS A 107 -10.48 -39.79 -24.00
C HIS A 107 -11.64 -40.77 -23.89
N GLU A 108 -11.40 -42.04 -24.21
CA GLU A 108 -12.44 -43.10 -24.21
C GLU A 108 -13.12 -43.28 -22.83
N SER A 109 -12.43 -42.95 -21.74
CA SER A 109 -12.97 -43.03 -20.38
C SER A 109 -14.02 -41.95 -20.07
N VAL A 110 -14.12 -40.89 -20.88
CA VAL A 110 -15.04 -39.77 -20.63
C VAL A 110 -16.46 -40.18 -20.98
N GLU A 111 -17.31 -40.18 -19.95
CA GLU A 111 -18.73 -40.55 -20.01
C GLU A 111 -19.63 -39.30 -20.09
N ASN A 112 -19.22 -38.18 -19.49
CA ASN A 112 -19.98 -36.95 -19.46
C ASN A 112 -19.09 -35.70 -19.48
N VAL A 113 -19.47 -34.74 -20.32
CA VAL A 113 -18.84 -33.42 -20.39
C VAL A 113 -19.92 -32.35 -20.18
N VAL A 114 -19.70 -31.45 -19.24
CA VAL A 114 -20.54 -30.25 -19.08
C VAL A 114 -19.74 -29.05 -19.54
N LEU A 115 -20.26 -28.31 -20.51
CA LEU A 115 -19.73 -27.02 -20.94
C LEU A 115 -20.56 -25.91 -20.29
N VAL A 116 -19.93 -24.97 -19.61
CA VAL A 116 -20.57 -23.79 -19.01
C VAL A 116 -19.95 -22.54 -19.62
N ASP A 117 -20.71 -21.85 -20.47
CA ASP A 117 -20.28 -20.56 -21.03
C ASP A 117 -21.33 -19.49 -20.71
N ILE A 118 -20.88 -18.29 -20.35
CA ILE A 118 -21.77 -17.20 -19.97
C ILE A 118 -22.44 -16.57 -21.20
N ASP A 119 -21.78 -16.61 -22.36
CA ASP A 119 -22.16 -15.90 -23.57
C ASP A 119 -22.61 -16.84 -24.68
N GLU A 120 -23.93 -16.98 -24.83
CA GLU A 120 -24.55 -17.76 -25.90
C GLU A 120 -24.05 -17.38 -27.30
N ALA A 121 -23.70 -16.11 -27.51
CA ALA A 121 -23.25 -15.63 -28.81
C ALA A 121 -21.96 -16.34 -29.24
N VAL A 122 -21.03 -16.60 -28.32
CA VAL A 122 -19.77 -17.30 -28.62
C VAL A 122 -20.04 -18.70 -29.15
N ILE A 123 -20.95 -19.44 -28.50
CA ILE A 123 -21.31 -20.80 -28.93
C ILE A 123 -21.98 -20.78 -30.31
N ARG A 124 -22.97 -19.92 -30.50
CA ARG A 124 -23.73 -19.83 -31.75
C ARG A 124 -22.86 -19.39 -32.92
N VAL A 125 -22.03 -18.37 -32.72
CA VAL A 125 -21.12 -17.83 -33.74
C VAL A 125 -20.06 -18.87 -34.09
N SER A 126 -19.52 -19.60 -33.12
CA SER A 126 -18.56 -20.67 -33.38
C SER A 126 -19.18 -21.83 -34.16
N LYS A 127 -20.42 -22.25 -33.83
CA LYS A 127 -21.18 -23.23 -34.64
C LYS A 127 -21.34 -22.81 -36.10
N GLN A 128 -21.46 -21.51 -36.36
CA GLN A 128 -21.64 -21.00 -37.71
C GLN A 128 -20.34 -20.85 -38.50
N TYR A 129 -19.28 -20.35 -37.88
CA TYR A 129 -18.06 -19.94 -38.60
C TYR A 129 -16.82 -20.78 -38.28
N MET A 130 -16.84 -21.58 -37.21
CA MET A 130 -15.77 -22.47 -36.76
C MET A 130 -16.27 -23.91 -36.51
N PRO A 131 -17.05 -24.53 -37.42
CA PRO A 131 -17.70 -25.82 -37.15
C PRO A 131 -16.72 -26.97 -36.87
N PHE A 132 -15.46 -26.87 -37.32
CA PHE A 132 -14.42 -27.87 -37.01
C PHE A 132 -14.01 -27.91 -35.52
N MET A 133 -14.33 -26.87 -34.74
CA MET A 133 -14.16 -26.84 -33.29
C MET A 133 -15.46 -27.25 -32.58
N SER A 134 -16.58 -26.65 -32.99
CA SER A 134 -17.84 -26.74 -32.26
C SER A 134 -18.74 -27.93 -32.64
N ASN A 135 -18.41 -28.71 -33.66
CA ASN A 135 -19.29 -29.80 -34.15
C ASN A 135 -19.56 -30.90 -33.11
N LEU A 136 -18.69 -31.07 -32.12
CA LEU A 136 -18.88 -32.05 -31.05
C LEU A 136 -19.65 -31.51 -29.85
N LEU A 137 -20.13 -30.27 -29.88
CA LEU A 137 -21.03 -29.76 -28.85
C LEU A 137 -22.40 -30.47 -28.85
N ASP A 138 -22.75 -31.16 -29.94
CA ASP A 138 -23.98 -31.95 -30.07
C ASP A 138 -23.75 -33.46 -29.80
N ASP A 139 -22.55 -33.88 -29.35
CA ASP A 139 -22.28 -35.27 -28.93
C ASP A 139 -23.19 -35.63 -27.72
N PRO A 140 -23.78 -36.84 -27.67
CA PRO A 140 -24.70 -37.24 -26.61
C PRO A 140 -24.08 -37.24 -25.20
N ARG A 141 -22.75 -37.22 -25.08
CA ARG A 141 -22.03 -37.09 -23.80
C ARG A 141 -21.93 -35.65 -23.31
N VAL A 142 -22.20 -34.67 -24.16
CA VAL A 142 -22.03 -33.24 -23.88
C VAL A 142 -23.34 -32.60 -23.43
N THR A 143 -23.27 -31.79 -22.38
CA THR A 143 -24.35 -30.91 -21.95
C THR A 143 -23.85 -29.48 -21.96
N VAL A 144 -24.46 -28.62 -22.77
CA VAL A 144 -24.13 -27.18 -22.82
C VAL A 144 -25.06 -26.41 -21.90
N PHE A 145 -24.48 -25.66 -20.97
CA PHE A 145 -25.19 -24.80 -20.03
C PHE A 145 -24.77 -23.35 -20.27
N ILE A 146 -25.74 -22.50 -20.62
CA ILE A 146 -25.50 -21.07 -20.80
C ILE A 146 -25.69 -20.36 -19.46
N GLY A 147 -24.60 -19.90 -18.85
CA GLY A 147 -24.64 -19.21 -17.57
C GLY A 147 -23.28 -18.94 -16.95
N ASP A 148 -23.31 -18.26 -15.80
CA ASP A 148 -22.14 -17.86 -15.04
C ASP A 148 -21.48 -19.07 -14.35
N GLY A 149 -20.21 -19.34 -14.67
CA GLY A 149 -19.44 -20.45 -14.11
C GLY A 149 -19.25 -20.38 -12.60
N PHE A 150 -19.15 -19.18 -12.02
CA PHE A 150 -19.03 -18.99 -10.57
C PHE A 150 -20.33 -19.43 -9.87
N LYS A 151 -21.49 -19.03 -10.42
CA LYS A 151 -22.79 -19.46 -9.91
C LYS A 151 -23.03 -20.95 -10.13
N PHE A 152 -22.58 -21.49 -11.27
CA PHE A 152 -22.71 -22.90 -11.57
C PHE A 152 -21.93 -23.78 -10.59
N LEU A 153 -20.75 -23.35 -10.14
CA LEU A 153 -19.93 -24.10 -9.19
C LEU A 153 -20.43 -24.01 -7.74
N ALA A 154 -21.20 -22.98 -7.38
CA ALA A 154 -21.56 -22.67 -5.99
C ALA A 154 -22.29 -23.80 -5.24
N ASP A 155 -22.97 -24.70 -5.96
CA ASP A 155 -23.72 -25.84 -5.40
C ASP A 155 -23.11 -27.21 -5.79
N LYS A 156 -21.90 -27.23 -6.35
CA LYS A 156 -21.23 -28.47 -6.77
C LYS A 156 -20.20 -28.91 -5.74
N THR A 157 -20.33 -30.15 -5.28
CA THR A 157 -19.40 -30.76 -4.34
C THR A 157 -19.03 -32.15 -4.83
N SER A 158 -17.74 -32.46 -4.91
CA SER A 158 -17.22 -33.80 -5.26
C SER A 158 -17.85 -34.44 -6.50
N THR A 159 -18.08 -33.65 -7.55
CA THR A 159 -18.88 -34.03 -8.72
C THR A 159 -18.03 -34.40 -9.94
N TYR A 160 -16.96 -33.65 -10.21
CA TYR A 160 -16.19 -33.76 -11.45
C TYR A 160 -14.80 -34.36 -11.21
N ASP A 161 -14.37 -35.25 -12.10
CA ASP A 161 -13.02 -35.82 -12.05
C ASP A 161 -11.99 -34.82 -12.58
N VAL A 162 -12.37 -34.05 -13.59
CA VAL A 162 -11.54 -33.00 -14.18
C VAL A 162 -12.34 -31.73 -14.39
N ILE A 163 -11.77 -30.58 -14.03
CA ILE A 163 -12.32 -29.25 -14.32
C ILE A 163 -11.31 -28.47 -15.16
N VAL A 164 -11.73 -27.96 -16.32
CA VAL A 164 -10.95 -27.08 -17.18
C VAL A 164 -11.59 -25.69 -17.17
N THR A 165 -10.81 -24.65 -16.91
CA THR A 165 -11.22 -23.25 -17.07
C THR A 165 -10.50 -22.65 -18.27
N ASP A 166 -11.25 -22.48 -19.36
CA ASP A 166 -10.85 -21.85 -20.61
C ASP A 166 -11.54 -20.48 -20.70
N SER A 167 -10.96 -19.49 -20.02
CA SER A 167 -11.53 -18.15 -19.87
C SER A 167 -10.71 -17.12 -20.63
N SER A 168 -11.32 -15.99 -20.95
CA SER A 168 -10.60 -14.81 -21.44
C SER A 168 -9.58 -14.28 -20.42
N ASP A 169 -8.65 -13.45 -20.90
CA ASP A 169 -7.67 -12.72 -20.09
C ASP A 169 -8.32 -12.02 -18.88
N PRO A 170 -7.58 -11.77 -17.77
CA PRO A 170 -8.10 -11.22 -16.51
C PRO A 170 -8.46 -9.72 -16.59
N LEU A 171 -9.34 -9.35 -17.52
CA LEU A 171 -9.94 -8.04 -17.68
C LEU A 171 -11.45 -8.12 -17.46
N GLY A 172 -12.01 -7.05 -16.90
CA GLY A 172 -13.45 -6.95 -16.68
C GLY A 172 -14.00 -8.10 -15.83
N PRO A 173 -15.12 -8.75 -16.24
CA PRO A 173 -15.75 -9.83 -15.48
C PRO A 173 -14.85 -11.07 -15.26
N ALA A 174 -13.89 -11.33 -16.13
CA ALA A 174 -13.04 -12.52 -16.04
C ALA A 174 -12.02 -12.44 -14.89
N ALA A 175 -11.70 -11.23 -14.39
CA ALA A 175 -10.73 -11.04 -13.31
C ALA A 175 -11.05 -11.84 -12.03
N SER A 176 -12.33 -12.07 -11.72
CA SER A 176 -12.73 -12.88 -10.56
C SER A 176 -12.36 -14.36 -10.69
N LEU A 177 -12.17 -14.87 -11.91
CA LEU A 177 -11.77 -16.27 -12.17
C LEU A 177 -10.29 -16.54 -11.84
N PHE A 178 -9.52 -15.50 -11.52
CA PHE A 178 -8.12 -15.61 -11.11
C PHE A 178 -7.93 -15.46 -9.59
N GLN A 179 -9.01 -15.36 -8.82
CA GLN A 179 -8.98 -15.09 -7.39
C GLN A 179 -9.22 -16.34 -6.53
N LYS A 180 -8.72 -16.29 -5.28
CA LYS A 180 -8.86 -17.38 -4.29
C LYS A 180 -10.28 -17.97 -4.16
N PRO A 181 -11.37 -17.17 -4.11
CA PRO A 181 -12.72 -17.71 -3.97
C PRO A 181 -13.12 -18.65 -5.12
N TYR A 182 -12.69 -18.34 -6.35
CA TYR A 182 -13.00 -19.17 -7.51
C TYR A 182 -12.27 -20.51 -7.46
N PHE A 183 -10.99 -20.52 -7.10
CA PHE A 183 -10.23 -21.77 -6.93
C PHE A 183 -10.75 -22.63 -5.78
N GLN A 184 -11.33 -22.02 -4.74
CA GLN A 184 -12.02 -22.77 -3.68
C GLN A 184 -13.26 -23.49 -4.23
N LEU A 185 -14.05 -22.83 -5.08
CA LEU A 185 -15.21 -23.45 -5.74
C LEU A 185 -14.79 -24.62 -6.65
N ILE A 186 -13.71 -24.46 -7.43
CA ILE A 186 -13.14 -25.55 -8.23
C ILE A 186 -12.73 -26.71 -7.32
N HIS A 187 -12.00 -26.43 -6.23
CA HIS A 187 -11.56 -27.43 -5.27
C HIS A 187 -12.74 -28.23 -4.70
N ASP A 188 -13.82 -27.54 -4.32
CA ASP A 188 -14.97 -28.17 -3.68
C ASP A 188 -15.75 -29.04 -4.68
N ALA A 189 -15.91 -28.56 -5.92
CA ALA A 189 -16.57 -29.27 -7.01
C ALA A 189 -15.81 -30.51 -7.50
N LEU A 190 -14.48 -30.57 -7.35
CA LEU A 190 -13.67 -31.72 -7.73
C LEU A 190 -13.94 -32.96 -6.86
N ALA A 191 -14.10 -34.11 -7.48
CA ALA A 191 -14.14 -35.42 -6.85
C ALA A 191 -12.80 -35.75 -6.14
N PRO A 192 -12.78 -36.69 -5.18
CA PRO A 192 -11.55 -37.11 -4.53
C PRO A 192 -10.48 -37.55 -5.55
N GLY A 193 -9.34 -36.86 -5.54
CA GLY A 193 -8.25 -37.12 -6.49
C GLY A 193 -8.38 -36.45 -7.84
N GLY A 194 -9.43 -35.65 -8.07
CA GLY A 194 -9.66 -34.94 -9.32
C GLY A 194 -8.61 -33.86 -9.62
N HIS A 195 -8.57 -33.44 -10.88
CA HIS A 195 -7.57 -32.49 -11.40
C HIS A 195 -8.24 -31.24 -11.97
N ALA A 196 -7.63 -30.08 -11.75
CA ALA A 196 -8.01 -28.83 -12.37
C ALA A 196 -6.90 -28.34 -13.32
N CYS A 197 -7.32 -27.66 -14.38
CA CYS A 197 -6.44 -26.89 -15.25
C CYS A 197 -7.13 -25.56 -15.56
N SER A 198 -6.41 -24.46 -15.36
CA SER A 198 -6.89 -23.12 -15.73
C SER A 198 -5.84 -22.44 -16.59
N GLN A 199 -6.27 -21.56 -17.49
CA GLN A 199 -5.37 -20.63 -18.18
C GLN A 199 -4.41 -19.96 -17.20
N GLY A 200 -3.13 -19.90 -17.56
CA GLY A 200 -2.03 -19.49 -16.71
C GLY A 200 -1.17 -18.38 -17.31
N GLU A 201 -1.63 -17.65 -18.32
CA GLU A 201 -0.99 -16.42 -18.82
C GLU A 201 0.44 -16.57 -19.41
N CYS A 202 0.99 -15.49 -19.97
CA CYS A 202 2.28 -15.51 -20.68
C CYS A 202 3.47 -15.23 -19.76
N LEU A 203 4.49 -16.09 -19.74
CA LEU A 203 5.73 -15.90 -18.95
C LEU A 203 6.49 -14.63 -19.36
N TRP A 204 6.35 -14.13 -20.58
CA TRP A 204 7.07 -12.92 -21.00
C TRP A 204 6.42 -11.62 -20.50
N LEU A 205 5.14 -11.68 -20.14
CA LEU A 205 4.32 -10.49 -19.89
C LEU A 205 3.75 -10.48 -18.48
N HIS A 206 3.42 -11.64 -17.91
CA HIS A 206 2.54 -11.80 -16.76
C HIS A 206 3.21 -12.53 -15.58
N LEU A 207 4.55 -12.55 -15.49
CA LEU A 207 5.30 -13.25 -14.42
C LEU A 207 4.81 -12.98 -12.98
N PRO A 208 4.55 -11.72 -12.56
CA PRO A 208 4.05 -11.44 -11.21
C PRO A 208 2.69 -12.08 -10.96
N LEU A 209 1.77 -11.96 -11.92
CA LEU A 209 0.44 -12.56 -11.86
C LEU A 209 0.52 -14.09 -11.76
N ILE A 210 1.40 -14.71 -12.55
CA ILE A 210 1.59 -16.17 -12.55
C ILE A 210 2.10 -16.65 -11.18
N TYR A 211 3.03 -15.91 -10.57
CA TYR A 211 3.50 -16.20 -9.22
C TYR A 211 2.36 -16.13 -8.20
N GLU A 212 1.56 -15.06 -8.21
CA GLU A 212 0.41 -14.89 -7.31
C GLU A 212 -0.65 -15.97 -7.50
N LEU A 213 -0.94 -16.34 -8.75
CA LEU A 213 -1.86 -17.41 -9.10
C LEU A 213 -1.40 -18.76 -8.53
N ARG A 214 -0.10 -19.04 -8.63
CA ARG A 214 0.49 -20.26 -8.09
C ARG A 214 0.45 -20.29 -6.56
N GLU A 215 0.75 -19.18 -5.88
CA GLU A 215 0.69 -19.14 -4.41
C GLU A 215 -0.76 -19.26 -3.92
N THR A 216 -1.71 -18.64 -4.63
CA THR A 216 -3.15 -18.77 -4.35
C THR A 216 -3.62 -20.21 -4.47
N THR A 217 -3.24 -20.90 -5.55
CA THR A 217 -3.63 -22.29 -5.79
C THR A 217 -2.93 -23.24 -4.82
N LYS A 218 -1.66 -23.03 -4.47
CA LYS A 218 -0.95 -23.81 -3.44
C LYS A 218 -1.57 -23.71 -2.04
N ALA A 219 -2.18 -22.57 -1.73
CA ALA A 219 -2.88 -22.40 -0.46
C ALA A 219 -4.20 -23.20 -0.37
N ILE A 220 -4.68 -23.76 -1.49
CA ILE A 220 -5.95 -24.51 -1.59
C ILE A 220 -5.67 -25.98 -1.91
N PHE A 221 -4.80 -26.26 -2.87
CA PHE A 221 -4.53 -27.60 -3.39
C PHE A 221 -3.21 -28.17 -2.87
N PRO A 222 -3.16 -29.45 -2.47
CA PRO A 222 -1.94 -30.08 -2.00
C PRO A 222 -0.90 -30.34 -3.11
N THR A 223 -1.30 -30.25 -4.38
CA THR A 223 -0.40 -30.46 -5.52
C THR A 223 -0.76 -29.46 -6.61
N VAL A 224 0.23 -28.63 -6.98
CA VAL A 224 0.11 -27.59 -8.00
C VAL A 224 1.34 -27.62 -8.89
N ALA A 225 1.12 -27.50 -10.20
CA ALA A 225 2.18 -27.40 -11.20
C ALA A 225 1.83 -26.32 -12.23
N TYR A 226 2.86 -25.73 -12.82
CA TYR A 226 2.71 -24.76 -13.90
C TYR A 226 3.33 -25.35 -15.18
N ALA A 227 2.57 -25.29 -16.27
CA ALA A 227 3.00 -25.72 -17.59
C ALA A 227 2.83 -24.57 -18.59
N TYR A 228 3.44 -24.66 -19.76
CA TYR A 228 3.18 -23.72 -20.86
C TYR A 228 3.22 -24.40 -22.23
N THR A 229 2.67 -23.71 -23.22
CA THR A 229 2.72 -24.08 -24.64
C THR A 229 2.96 -22.85 -25.51
N THR A 230 3.16 -23.05 -26.82
CA THR A 230 3.42 -21.98 -27.78
C THR A 230 2.31 -21.86 -28.81
N ILE A 231 1.74 -20.67 -28.97
CA ILE A 231 0.71 -20.37 -29.97
C ILE A 231 1.14 -19.09 -30.71
N PRO A 232 1.43 -19.16 -32.02
CA PRO A 232 1.94 -18.01 -32.78
C PRO A 232 1.08 -16.75 -32.73
N THR A 233 -0.25 -16.89 -32.63
CA THR A 233 -1.18 -15.76 -32.58
C THR A 233 -1.34 -15.12 -31.21
N TYR A 234 -0.90 -15.79 -30.14
CA TYR A 234 -1.03 -15.28 -28.79
C TYR A 234 0.13 -14.33 -28.45
N PRO A 235 -0.05 -13.42 -27.47
CA PRO A 235 0.98 -12.47 -27.07
C PRO A 235 2.32 -13.15 -26.77
N SER A 236 3.39 -12.67 -27.42
CA SER A 236 4.75 -13.23 -27.32
C SER A 236 4.87 -14.71 -27.72
N GLY A 237 3.89 -15.27 -28.43
CA GLY A 237 3.92 -16.63 -28.96
C GLY A 237 3.72 -17.73 -27.91
N GLN A 238 3.25 -17.41 -26.71
CA GLN A 238 3.26 -18.33 -25.57
C GLN A 238 2.07 -18.11 -24.63
N ILE A 239 1.60 -19.20 -24.00
CA ILE A 239 0.67 -19.14 -22.86
C ILE A 239 0.89 -20.30 -21.89
N GLY A 240 0.56 -20.06 -20.63
CA GLY A 240 0.68 -20.97 -19.52
C GLY A 240 -0.61 -21.65 -19.10
N PHE A 241 -0.46 -22.64 -18.21
CA PHE A 241 -1.54 -23.37 -17.57
C PHE A 241 -1.18 -23.62 -16.10
N THR A 242 -2.12 -23.32 -15.20
CA THR A 242 -2.02 -23.70 -13.79
C THR A 242 -2.80 -24.99 -13.58
N LEU A 243 -2.08 -26.06 -13.23
CA LEU A 243 -2.66 -27.36 -12.93
C LEU A 243 -2.69 -27.58 -11.41
N ALA A 244 -3.74 -28.21 -10.93
CA ALA A 244 -3.85 -28.59 -9.53
C ALA A 244 -4.51 -29.96 -9.37
N ALA A 245 -4.16 -30.68 -8.31
CA ALA A 245 -4.84 -31.92 -7.92
C ALA A 245 -5.35 -31.83 -6.49
N LYS A 246 -6.56 -32.33 -6.26
CA LYS A 246 -7.21 -32.35 -4.94
C LYS A 246 -6.57 -33.34 -3.97
N ALA A 247 -5.95 -34.41 -4.48
CA ALA A 247 -5.22 -35.38 -3.66
C ALA A 247 -3.72 -35.09 -3.65
N ALA A 248 -3.11 -35.18 -2.47
CA ALA A 248 -1.66 -35.07 -2.30
C ALA A 248 -0.93 -36.21 -3.03
N GLY A 249 0.28 -35.92 -3.52
CA GLY A 249 1.15 -36.91 -4.15
C GLY A 249 0.77 -37.32 -5.57
N ARG A 250 -0.18 -36.64 -6.21
CA ARG A 250 -0.49 -36.84 -7.64
C ARG A 250 0.66 -36.32 -8.50
N ASP A 251 1.08 -37.10 -9.50
CA ASP A 251 2.04 -36.63 -10.49
C ASP A 251 1.30 -36.02 -11.68
N LEU A 252 1.35 -34.69 -11.77
CA LEU A 252 0.76 -33.91 -12.86
C LEU A 252 1.65 -33.85 -14.11
N ARG A 253 2.92 -34.29 -14.02
CA ARG A 253 3.92 -34.13 -15.08
C ARG A 253 4.04 -35.35 -15.98
N THR A 254 3.56 -36.50 -15.53
CA THR A 254 3.66 -37.75 -16.26
C THR A 254 2.29 -38.18 -16.78
N PRO A 255 2.08 -38.23 -18.10
CA PRO A 255 0.83 -38.75 -18.66
C PRO A 255 0.74 -40.26 -18.43
N LEU A 256 -0.44 -40.72 -18.02
CA LEU A 256 -0.77 -42.12 -17.77
C LEU A 256 -1.37 -42.83 -18.99
N ARG A 257 -1.68 -42.08 -20.06
CA ARG A 257 -2.19 -42.61 -21.32
C ARG A 257 -1.73 -41.81 -22.53
N GLN A 258 -1.73 -42.46 -23.68
CA GLN A 258 -1.57 -41.82 -24.98
C GLN A 258 -2.92 -41.27 -25.44
N VAL A 259 -2.90 -40.10 -26.08
CA VAL A 259 -4.11 -39.48 -26.63
C VAL A 259 -4.05 -39.56 -28.15
N PRO A 260 -5.05 -40.15 -28.82
CA PRO A 260 -5.02 -40.31 -30.27
C PRO A 260 -5.30 -38.99 -31.00
N ASN A 261 -4.86 -38.89 -32.27
CA ASN A 261 -5.26 -37.82 -33.20
C ASN A 261 -4.93 -36.39 -32.71
N CYS A 262 -3.81 -36.20 -32.02
CA CYS A 262 -3.27 -34.89 -31.65
C CYS A 262 -2.32 -34.37 -32.75
N LYS A 263 -2.31 -33.05 -32.97
CA LYS A 263 -1.41 -32.35 -33.90
C LYS A 263 -0.20 -31.75 -33.19
N TYR A 264 -0.36 -31.34 -31.93
CA TYR A 264 0.68 -30.71 -31.10
C TYR A 264 1.04 -31.60 -29.91
N TYR A 265 0.02 -32.07 -29.18
CA TYR A 265 0.21 -32.84 -27.97
C TYR A 265 0.77 -34.24 -28.24
N ASN A 266 1.74 -34.64 -27.43
CA ASN A 266 2.15 -36.02 -27.23
C ASN A 266 2.78 -36.14 -25.82
N SER A 267 3.06 -37.37 -25.37
CA SER A 267 3.56 -37.58 -24.00
C SER A 267 4.90 -36.91 -23.68
N GLU A 268 5.75 -36.67 -24.68
CA GLU A 268 7.01 -35.96 -24.48
C GLU A 268 6.78 -34.45 -24.39
N VAL A 269 5.89 -33.90 -25.23
CA VAL A 269 5.44 -32.50 -25.14
C VAL A 269 4.77 -32.23 -23.79
N HIS A 270 3.95 -33.16 -23.27
CA HIS A 270 3.35 -33.06 -21.95
C HIS A 270 4.43 -32.86 -20.88
N ARG A 271 5.46 -33.72 -20.84
CA ARG A 271 6.54 -33.63 -19.86
C ARG A 271 7.34 -32.34 -20.03
N ALA A 272 7.66 -31.99 -21.28
CA ALA A 272 8.43 -30.80 -21.61
C ALA A 272 7.71 -29.50 -21.22
N ALA A 273 6.38 -29.48 -21.24
CA ALA A 273 5.59 -28.30 -20.89
C ALA A 273 5.83 -27.80 -19.44
N PHE A 274 6.28 -28.68 -18.54
CA PHE A 274 6.63 -28.35 -17.15
C PHE A 274 8.09 -27.92 -16.96
N VAL A 275 8.91 -27.95 -18.02
CA VAL A 275 10.31 -27.51 -17.98
C VAL A 275 10.38 -26.03 -18.33
N LEU A 276 10.41 -25.19 -17.30
CA LEU A 276 10.35 -23.74 -17.45
C LEU A 276 11.72 -23.13 -17.81
N PRO A 277 11.76 -22.08 -18.65
CA PRO A 277 12.94 -21.24 -18.79
C PRO A 277 13.40 -20.67 -17.44
N GLU A 278 14.71 -20.47 -17.27
CA GLU A 278 15.30 -20.14 -15.96
C GLU A 278 14.70 -18.88 -15.31
N PHE A 279 14.39 -17.84 -16.08
CA PHE A 279 13.75 -16.63 -15.55
C PHE A 279 12.34 -16.90 -15.00
N GLY A 280 11.56 -17.75 -15.69
CA GLY A 280 10.24 -18.17 -15.25
C GLY A 280 10.32 -19.08 -14.02
N ARG A 281 11.24 -20.05 -14.06
CA ARG A 281 11.51 -20.96 -12.93
C ARG A 281 11.91 -20.18 -11.66
N ALA A 282 12.92 -19.33 -11.75
CA ALA A 282 13.41 -18.52 -10.62
C ALA A 282 12.29 -17.66 -10.01
N LYS A 283 11.45 -17.04 -10.85
CA LYS A 283 10.32 -16.25 -10.36
C LYS A 283 9.23 -17.12 -9.71
N ILE A 284 8.83 -18.21 -10.36
CA ILE A 284 7.70 -19.05 -9.94
C ILE A 284 8.05 -19.94 -8.74
N GLU A 285 9.29 -20.43 -8.65
CA GLU A 285 9.73 -21.35 -7.60
C GLU A 285 10.41 -20.65 -6.43
N GLU A 286 11.17 -19.58 -6.67
CA GLU A 286 11.99 -18.91 -5.65
C GLU A 286 11.56 -17.46 -5.38
N ASN A 287 10.54 -16.95 -6.09
CA ASN A 287 10.16 -15.54 -6.08
C ASN A 287 11.31 -14.58 -6.42
N LYS A 288 12.26 -15.03 -7.24
CA LYS A 288 13.42 -14.25 -7.66
C LYS A 288 13.26 -13.77 -9.10
N ASP A 289 13.20 -12.47 -9.29
CA ASP A 289 13.18 -11.88 -10.64
C ASP A 289 14.60 -11.71 -11.17
N ILE A 290 14.93 -12.46 -12.22
CA ILE A 290 16.21 -12.42 -12.92
C ILE A 290 16.03 -11.98 -14.39
N ALA A 291 14.85 -11.46 -14.75
CA ALA A 291 14.63 -10.92 -16.07
C ALA A 291 15.57 -9.72 -16.32
N PRO A 292 15.96 -9.47 -17.58
CA PRO A 292 16.79 -8.33 -17.90
C PRO A 292 16.15 -7.02 -17.41
N VAL A 293 16.91 -6.24 -16.64
CA VAL A 293 16.52 -4.85 -16.37
C VAL A 293 16.65 -4.11 -17.68
N LEU A 294 15.52 -3.88 -18.35
CA LEU A 294 15.49 -3.16 -19.62
C LEU A 294 16.16 -1.80 -19.41
N ALA A 295 17.12 -1.47 -20.28
CA ALA A 295 17.61 -0.12 -20.38
C ALA A 295 16.43 0.76 -20.76
N LYS A 296 15.83 1.45 -19.78
CA LYS A 296 14.89 2.53 -20.09
C LYS A 296 15.60 3.42 -21.08
N THR A 297 15.00 3.65 -22.25
CA THR A 297 15.45 4.69 -23.17
C THR A 297 15.76 5.91 -22.33
N VAL A 298 17.04 6.30 -22.32
CA VAL A 298 17.45 7.50 -21.59
C VAL A 298 16.77 8.63 -22.35
N GLY A 299 15.59 9.03 -21.86
CA GLY A 299 14.93 10.22 -22.33
C GLY A 299 15.87 11.42 -22.20
N PRO A 300 15.52 12.58 -22.77
CA PRO A 300 16.32 13.78 -22.56
C PRO A 300 16.61 13.95 -21.07
N LYS A 301 17.88 14.22 -20.72
CA LYS A 301 18.28 14.34 -19.32
C LYS A 301 17.41 15.37 -18.63
N LYS A 302 16.81 15.00 -17.49
CA LYS A 302 15.96 15.88 -16.68
C LYS A 302 16.73 16.34 -15.46
N LYS A 303 16.85 17.65 -15.27
CA LYS A 303 17.51 18.27 -14.13
C LYS A 303 16.48 18.56 -13.04
N ILE A 304 16.72 18.02 -11.85
CA ILE A 304 15.82 18.12 -10.70
C ILE A 304 16.56 18.79 -9.55
N LEU A 305 16.04 19.92 -9.06
CA LEU A 305 16.55 20.57 -7.85
C LEU A 305 15.75 20.05 -6.64
N LEU A 306 16.41 19.39 -5.69
CA LEU A 306 15.80 18.94 -4.44
C LEU A 306 16.19 19.89 -3.31
N LEU A 307 15.25 20.74 -2.89
CA LEU A 307 15.42 21.61 -1.73
C LEU A 307 15.07 20.84 -0.45
N GLY A 308 16.07 20.64 0.41
CA GLY A 308 15.93 19.99 1.70
C GLY A 308 16.47 18.56 1.74
N SER A 309 17.29 18.28 2.76
CA SER A 309 17.94 16.99 3.01
C SER A 309 17.42 16.31 4.29
N GLY A 310 16.14 16.52 4.62
CA GLY A 310 15.50 16.01 5.83
C GLY A 310 15.05 14.55 5.71
N PHE A 311 14.47 14.01 6.79
CA PHE A 311 14.08 12.60 6.95
C PHE A 311 13.25 12.02 5.80
N VAL A 312 12.39 12.83 5.16
CA VAL A 312 11.45 12.38 4.12
C VAL A 312 11.99 12.52 2.69
N ALA A 313 13.16 13.14 2.51
CA ALA A 313 13.65 13.50 1.18
C ALA A 313 14.34 12.35 0.45
N ARG A 314 15.00 11.43 1.18
CA ARG A 314 15.84 10.39 0.58
C ARG A 314 15.03 9.38 -0.25
N PRO A 315 13.86 8.88 0.20
CA PRO A 315 13.04 7.99 -0.62
C PRO A 315 12.56 8.64 -1.93
N ALA A 316 12.30 9.95 -1.94
CA ALA A 316 11.96 10.67 -3.17
C ALA A 316 13.15 10.71 -4.15
N ALA A 317 14.34 11.05 -3.65
CA ALA A 317 15.57 11.09 -4.46
C ALA A 317 15.93 9.70 -5.01
N GLU A 318 15.83 8.65 -4.19
CA GLU A 318 16.10 7.28 -4.63
C GLU A 318 15.11 6.80 -5.68
N TYR A 319 13.81 7.08 -5.50
CA TYR A 319 12.80 6.78 -6.51
C TYR A 319 13.16 7.43 -7.86
N LEU A 320 13.54 8.71 -7.85
CA LEU A 320 13.91 9.45 -9.05
C LEU A 320 15.23 8.96 -9.66
N ALA A 321 16.19 8.54 -8.86
CA ALA A 321 17.49 8.01 -9.31
C ALA A 321 17.37 6.63 -9.99
N ARG A 322 16.23 5.93 -9.85
CA ARG A 322 15.91 4.72 -10.64
C ARG A 322 15.84 5.02 -12.13
N ASN A 323 15.49 6.25 -12.53
CA ASN A 323 15.58 6.71 -13.91
C ASN A 323 16.96 7.35 -14.17
N ARG A 324 17.81 6.68 -14.96
CA ARG A 324 19.17 7.15 -15.26
C ARG A 324 19.22 8.45 -16.07
N ALA A 325 18.10 8.91 -16.64
CA ALA A 325 18.01 10.22 -17.29
C ALA A 325 17.90 11.39 -16.29
N ASN A 326 17.54 11.11 -15.03
CA ASN A 326 17.40 12.14 -14.01
C ASN A 326 18.79 12.55 -13.46
N LEU A 327 19.04 13.84 -13.42
CA LEU A 327 20.17 14.49 -12.77
C LEU A 327 19.64 15.26 -11.56
N ILE A 328 20.01 14.83 -10.36
CA ILE A 328 19.48 15.40 -9.12
C ILE A 328 20.53 16.33 -8.51
N THR A 329 20.12 17.55 -8.14
CA THR A 329 20.94 18.48 -7.36
C THR A 329 20.29 18.65 -6.00
N VAL A 330 20.96 18.17 -4.96
CA VAL A 330 20.51 18.29 -3.56
C VAL A 330 21.02 19.59 -3.00
N ALA A 331 20.12 20.41 -2.49
CA ALA A 331 20.43 21.73 -1.98
C ALA A 331 19.93 21.91 -0.55
N CYS A 332 20.85 22.30 0.34
CA CYS A 332 20.52 22.74 1.69
C CYS A 332 21.53 23.79 2.17
N ARG A 333 21.28 24.44 3.32
CA ARG A 333 22.17 25.50 3.81
C ARG A 333 23.59 25.00 4.07
N THR A 334 23.73 23.81 4.64
CA THR A 334 25.01 23.22 5.02
C THR A 334 25.48 22.23 3.95
N LEU A 335 26.57 22.54 3.25
CA LEU A 335 27.06 21.72 2.14
C LEU A 335 27.32 20.25 2.53
N SER A 336 27.92 20.01 3.70
CA SER A 336 28.21 18.65 4.18
C SER A 336 26.95 17.81 4.36
N SER A 337 25.82 18.42 4.75
CA SER A 337 24.53 17.73 4.84
C SER A 337 23.99 17.33 3.46
N ALA A 338 24.15 18.17 2.44
CA ALA A 338 23.78 17.84 1.07
C ALA A 338 24.68 16.73 0.50
N GLN A 339 25.98 16.79 0.77
CA GLN A 339 26.95 15.77 0.34
C GLN A 339 26.66 14.41 0.97
N ALA A 340 26.44 14.36 2.29
CA ALA A 340 26.07 13.14 2.99
C ALA A 340 24.73 12.55 2.49
N PHE A 341 23.78 13.42 2.11
CA PHE A 341 22.53 12.97 1.52
C PHE A 341 22.73 12.41 0.11
N ALA A 342 23.54 13.05 -0.72
CA ALA A 342 23.82 12.63 -2.09
C ALA A 342 24.68 11.36 -2.18
N ASP A 343 25.41 11.03 -1.11
CA ASP A 343 26.28 9.87 -1.07
C ASP A 343 25.51 8.56 -1.32
N GLY A 344 26.06 7.73 -2.20
CA GLY A 344 25.44 6.50 -2.70
C GLY A 344 24.32 6.68 -3.74
N LEU A 345 23.93 7.91 -4.11
CA LEU A 345 22.90 8.16 -5.13
C LEU A 345 23.52 8.43 -6.50
N ALA A 346 23.15 7.61 -7.49
CA ALA A 346 23.61 7.82 -8.87
C ALA A 346 23.12 9.16 -9.43
N ASN A 347 23.92 9.79 -10.29
CA ASN A 347 23.60 11.05 -10.99
C ASN A 347 23.13 12.18 -10.06
N THR A 348 23.64 12.20 -8.82
CA THR A 348 23.25 13.17 -7.80
C THR A 348 24.44 14.05 -7.44
N THR A 349 24.21 15.36 -7.36
CA THR A 349 25.20 16.37 -6.94
C THR A 349 24.69 17.14 -5.73
N ALA A 350 25.57 17.84 -5.03
CA ALA A 350 25.25 18.55 -3.80
C ALA A 350 25.72 20.02 -3.89
N ILE A 351 24.87 20.95 -3.45
CA ILE A 351 25.18 22.39 -3.35
C ILE A 351 24.76 22.96 -2.00
N SER A 352 25.43 24.04 -1.59
CA SER A 352 24.93 24.92 -0.53
C SER A 352 23.98 25.95 -1.14
N LEU A 353 22.78 26.08 -0.57
CA LEU A 353 21.79 27.08 -1.00
C LEU A 353 20.99 27.58 0.21
N ASP A 354 20.99 28.90 0.40
CA ASP A 354 20.04 29.56 1.29
C ASP A 354 18.85 30.08 0.47
N VAL A 355 17.67 29.51 0.72
CA VAL A 355 16.41 29.88 0.06
C VAL A 355 15.94 31.28 0.41
N ASN A 356 16.58 31.96 1.36
CA ASN A 356 16.34 33.37 1.66
C ASN A 356 17.18 34.32 0.82
N ASN A 357 18.16 33.84 0.06
CA ASN A 357 18.87 34.61 -0.96
C ASN A 357 18.10 34.48 -2.30
N PRO A 358 17.37 35.52 -2.75
CA PRO A 358 16.51 35.43 -3.94
C PRO A 358 17.31 35.16 -5.21
N GLU A 359 18.44 35.84 -5.41
CA GLU A 359 19.27 35.69 -6.62
C GLU A 359 19.82 34.27 -6.74
N ALA A 360 20.32 33.71 -5.63
CA ALA A 360 20.83 32.34 -5.60
C ALA A 360 19.71 31.31 -5.83
N LEU A 361 18.54 31.52 -5.24
CA LEU A 361 17.38 30.65 -5.42
C LEU A 361 16.88 30.68 -6.87
N GLU A 362 16.71 31.85 -7.45
CA GLU A 362 16.27 32.01 -8.85
C GLU A 362 17.27 31.39 -9.83
N ALA A 363 18.56 31.64 -9.66
CA ALA A 363 19.60 31.04 -10.49
C ALA A 363 19.60 29.50 -10.39
N ALA A 364 19.46 28.96 -9.17
CA ALA A 364 19.39 27.52 -8.97
C ALA A 364 18.12 26.94 -9.61
N VAL A 365 16.96 27.52 -9.38
CA VAL A 365 15.68 27.02 -9.92
C VAL A 365 15.65 27.07 -11.44
N ALA A 366 16.04 28.18 -12.07
CA ALA A 366 16.08 28.34 -13.52
C ALA A 366 17.07 27.38 -14.22
N GLY A 367 18.05 26.84 -13.48
CA GLY A 367 19.00 25.84 -14.00
C GLY A 367 18.44 24.42 -14.11
N HIS A 368 17.20 24.18 -13.64
CA HIS A 368 16.56 22.87 -13.56
C HIS A 368 15.19 22.85 -14.24
N ASP A 369 14.73 21.66 -14.64
CA ASP A 369 13.42 21.46 -15.27
C ASP A 369 12.29 21.42 -14.22
N LEU A 370 12.61 20.96 -13.00
CA LEU A 370 11.69 20.88 -11.88
C LEU A 370 12.41 21.10 -10.54
N VAL A 371 11.75 21.79 -9.61
CA VAL A 371 12.18 21.93 -8.21
C VAL A 371 11.23 21.20 -7.26
N ILE A 372 11.78 20.35 -6.39
CA ILE A 372 11.07 19.70 -5.29
C ILE A 372 11.33 20.51 -4.01
N SER A 373 10.28 20.95 -3.33
CA SER A 373 10.38 21.72 -2.09
C SER A 373 9.99 20.87 -0.88
N LEU A 374 10.99 20.27 -0.20
CA LEU A 374 10.85 19.53 1.07
C LEU A 374 11.43 20.30 2.26
N ILE A 375 11.41 21.63 2.17
CA ILE A 375 11.78 22.59 3.22
C ILE A 375 10.52 23.09 3.96
N PRO A 376 10.64 23.86 5.06
CA PRO A 376 9.50 24.40 5.76
C PRO A 376 8.55 25.19 4.84
N TYR A 377 7.24 24.97 5.01
CA TYR A 377 6.19 25.47 4.12
C TYR A 377 6.14 27.00 3.99
N THR A 378 6.71 27.72 4.96
CA THR A 378 6.83 29.19 4.96
C THR A 378 7.69 29.71 3.80
N HIS A 379 8.53 28.85 3.20
CA HIS A 379 9.36 29.21 2.05
C HIS A 379 8.70 28.89 0.70
N HIS A 380 7.61 28.12 0.65
CA HIS A 380 7.04 27.64 -0.62
C HIS A 380 6.63 28.75 -1.56
N ALA A 381 6.04 29.84 -1.07
CA ALA A 381 5.68 30.98 -1.91
C ALA A 381 6.91 31.63 -2.58
N LYS A 382 8.08 31.64 -1.91
CA LYS A 382 9.34 32.13 -2.51
C LYS A 382 9.83 31.19 -3.61
N VAL A 383 9.79 29.88 -3.37
CA VAL A 383 10.19 28.86 -4.34
C VAL A 383 9.29 28.91 -5.57
N VAL A 384 7.96 29.00 -5.39
CA VAL A 384 7.01 29.10 -6.50
C VAL A 384 7.23 30.37 -7.32
N LYS A 385 7.51 31.52 -6.68
CA LYS A 385 7.88 32.76 -7.41
C LYS A 385 9.16 32.60 -8.24
N ALA A 386 10.20 32.02 -7.65
CA ALA A 386 11.45 31.73 -8.39
C ALA A 386 11.20 30.77 -9.57
N ALA A 387 10.31 29.79 -9.39
CA ALA A 387 9.92 28.84 -10.43
C ALA A 387 9.10 29.47 -11.55
N ILE A 388 8.19 30.41 -11.24
CA ILE A 388 7.48 31.23 -12.23
C ILE A 388 8.48 32.01 -13.09
N ASN A 389 9.45 32.67 -12.47
CA ASN A 389 10.49 33.43 -13.16
C ASN A 389 11.37 32.52 -14.05
N GLY A 390 11.72 31.34 -13.56
CA GLY A 390 12.54 30.35 -14.28
C GLY A 390 11.77 29.49 -15.29
N LYS A 391 10.44 29.56 -15.33
CA LYS A 391 9.56 28.61 -16.04
C LYS A 391 9.83 27.14 -15.66
N THR A 392 10.10 26.92 -14.38
CA THR A 392 10.45 25.62 -13.81
C THR A 392 9.23 25.02 -13.11
N HIS A 393 8.99 23.71 -13.25
CA HIS A 393 7.90 23.04 -12.53
C HIS A 393 8.21 22.91 -11.03
N VAL A 394 7.18 22.72 -10.20
CA VAL A 394 7.34 22.60 -8.75
C VAL A 394 6.57 21.41 -8.21
N VAL A 395 7.16 20.66 -7.28
CA VAL A 395 6.48 19.63 -6.49
C VAL A 395 6.69 19.89 -5.00
N THR A 396 5.62 19.82 -4.20
CA THR A 396 5.66 19.95 -2.74
C THR A 396 4.78 18.90 -2.06
N THR A 397 5.12 18.53 -0.83
CA THR A 397 4.31 17.61 0.01
C THR A 397 3.48 18.36 1.06
N SER A 398 3.28 19.66 0.86
CA SER A 398 2.64 20.54 1.84
C SER A 398 1.29 21.04 1.34
N TYR A 399 0.45 21.48 2.29
CA TYR A 399 -0.80 22.17 2.02
C TYR A 399 -0.60 23.39 1.12
N VAL A 400 -1.56 23.64 0.23
CA VAL A 400 -1.65 24.86 -0.56
C VAL A 400 -2.04 26.03 0.34
N SER A 401 -1.04 26.77 0.82
CA SER A 401 -1.26 27.98 1.61
C SER A 401 -1.96 29.09 0.79
N PRO A 402 -2.64 30.05 1.42
CA PRO A 402 -3.21 31.21 0.73
C PRO A 402 -2.19 31.97 -0.13
N ALA A 403 -0.95 32.09 0.34
CA ALA A 403 0.13 32.75 -0.38
C ALA A 403 0.57 32.00 -1.64
N VAL A 404 0.53 30.66 -1.64
CA VAL A 404 0.81 29.84 -2.83
C VAL A 404 -0.39 29.87 -3.78
N ARG A 405 -1.62 29.77 -3.25
CA ARG A 405 -2.86 29.85 -4.05
C ARG A 405 -2.99 31.15 -4.83
N ALA A 406 -2.54 32.26 -4.25
CA ALA A 406 -2.56 33.57 -4.91
C ALA A 406 -1.69 33.64 -6.18
N LEU A 407 -0.76 32.70 -6.37
CA LEU A 407 0.16 32.65 -7.52
C LEU A 407 -0.37 31.79 -8.68
N ASP A 408 -1.61 31.31 -8.63
CA ASP A 408 -2.16 30.37 -9.61
C ASP A 408 -2.22 30.92 -11.03
N GLU A 409 -2.73 32.13 -11.21
CA GLU A 409 -2.79 32.76 -12.54
C GLU A 409 -1.38 33.06 -13.09
N GLU A 410 -0.43 33.44 -12.24
CA GLU A 410 0.97 33.64 -12.63
C GLU A 410 1.64 32.31 -13.05
N ALA A 411 1.40 31.23 -12.31
CA ALA A 411 1.90 29.89 -12.65
C ALA A 411 1.30 29.35 -13.96
N LYS A 412 -0.01 29.58 -14.21
CA LYS A 412 -0.65 29.27 -15.49
C LYS A 412 -0.05 30.07 -16.64
N ALA A 413 0.14 31.37 -16.46
CA ALA A 413 0.74 32.24 -17.47
C ALA A 413 2.19 31.87 -17.80
N ALA A 414 2.95 31.40 -16.80
CA ALA A 414 4.30 30.88 -16.98
C ALA A 414 4.34 29.48 -17.64
N GLY A 415 3.20 28.80 -17.76
CA GLY A 415 3.10 27.47 -18.35
C GLY A 415 3.67 26.36 -17.47
N ILE A 416 3.70 26.55 -16.14
CA ILE A 416 4.30 25.59 -15.21
C ILE A 416 3.24 24.81 -14.42
N VAL A 417 3.56 23.56 -14.08
CA VAL A 417 2.81 22.76 -13.12
C VAL A 417 3.41 22.97 -11.72
N VAL A 418 2.57 23.31 -10.76
CA VAL A 418 2.94 23.38 -9.33
C VAL A 418 2.09 22.35 -8.59
N MET A 419 2.60 21.13 -8.47
CA MET A 419 1.91 20.02 -7.79
C MET A 419 2.18 20.06 -6.28
N ASN A 420 1.13 20.14 -5.47
CA ASN A 420 1.22 20.21 -4.01
C ASN A 420 0.51 19.02 -3.38
N GLU A 421 0.53 18.98 -2.04
CA GLU A 421 -0.30 18.04 -1.28
C GLU A 421 -0.11 16.58 -1.73
N ILE A 422 1.14 16.17 -1.98
CA ILE A 422 1.48 14.84 -2.47
C ILE A 422 2.53 14.10 -1.62
N GLY A 423 2.30 14.09 -0.30
CA GLY A 423 2.99 13.25 0.67
C GLY A 423 2.09 12.13 1.21
N LEU A 424 2.01 12.00 2.54
CA LEU A 424 1.09 11.08 3.24
C LEU A 424 -0.25 11.76 3.55
N ASP A 425 -0.19 12.82 4.36
CA ASP A 425 -1.30 13.68 4.79
C ASP A 425 -0.74 15.10 4.93
N PRO A 426 -0.89 15.96 3.90
CA PRO A 426 -1.70 15.77 2.70
C PRO A 426 -1.00 14.97 1.58
N GLY A 427 -1.72 14.03 0.94
CA GLY A 427 -1.25 13.22 -0.20
C GLY A 427 -2.03 11.93 -0.40
N ILE A 428 -1.48 10.81 0.07
CA ILE A 428 -2.13 9.48 -0.01
C ILE A 428 -3.57 9.55 0.51
N ASP A 429 -3.82 10.32 1.56
CA ASP A 429 -5.15 10.54 2.11
C ASP A 429 -6.12 11.10 1.04
N HIS A 430 -5.73 12.11 0.25
CA HIS A 430 -6.54 12.64 -0.85
C HIS A 430 -6.84 11.59 -1.92
N LEU A 431 -5.82 10.81 -2.33
CA LEU A 431 -5.94 9.82 -3.40
C LEU A 431 -7.10 8.85 -3.15
N TYR A 432 -7.19 8.33 -1.93
CA TYR A 432 -8.19 7.33 -1.56
C TYR A 432 -9.51 7.94 -1.06
N ALA A 433 -9.48 9.18 -0.55
CA ALA A 433 -10.69 9.91 -0.21
C ALA A 433 -11.51 10.20 -1.48
N VAL A 434 -10.90 10.87 -2.46
CA VAL A 434 -11.56 11.26 -3.70
C VAL A 434 -11.94 10.04 -4.54
N LYS A 435 -11.09 8.99 -4.59
CA LYS A 435 -11.46 7.71 -5.23
C LYS A 435 -12.79 7.18 -4.69
N THR A 436 -12.87 7.01 -3.37
CA THR A 436 -14.04 6.38 -2.74
C THR A 436 -15.29 7.24 -2.90
N ILE A 437 -15.16 8.56 -2.74
CA ILE A 437 -16.25 9.52 -2.96
C ILE A 437 -16.77 9.43 -4.39
N THR A 438 -15.86 9.43 -5.38
CA THR A 438 -16.22 9.31 -6.80
C THR A 438 -16.97 8.00 -7.07
N GLU A 439 -16.47 6.86 -6.58
CA GLU A 439 -17.13 5.56 -6.75
C GLU A 439 -18.52 5.49 -6.09
N VAL A 440 -18.71 6.19 -4.97
CA VAL A 440 -20.02 6.32 -4.31
C VAL A 440 -20.98 7.13 -5.18
N HIS A 441 -20.53 8.30 -5.67
CA HIS A 441 -21.34 9.16 -6.53
C HIS A 441 -21.69 8.52 -7.87
N GLU A 442 -20.76 7.79 -8.49
CA GLU A 442 -20.98 7.04 -9.74
C GLU A 442 -22.07 5.96 -9.58
N LYS A 443 -22.22 5.40 -8.37
CA LYS A 443 -23.28 4.46 -8.01
C LYS A 443 -24.57 5.13 -7.54
N GLY A 444 -24.66 6.46 -7.61
CA GLY A 444 -25.81 7.26 -7.18
C GLY A 444 -25.94 7.43 -5.66
N GLY A 445 -24.93 7.02 -4.89
CA GLY A 445 -24.90 7.21 -3.43
C GLY A 445 -24.52 8.64 -3.03
N LYS A 446 -24.74 8.96 -1.74
CA LYS A 446 -24.44 10.25 -1.11
C LYS A 446 -23.51 10.05 0.07
N VAL A 447 -22.43 10.82 0.17
CA VAL A 447 -21.53 10.77 1.32
C VAL A 447 -22.05 11.69 2.41
N LYS A 448 -22.75 11.11 3.40
CA LYS A 448 -23.36 11.84 4.53
C LYS A 448 -22.35 12.28 5.57
N GLU A 449 -21.35 11.43 5.82
CA GLU A 449 -20.24 11.77 6.71
C GLU A 449 -18.90 11.35 6.11
N PHE A 450 -17.91 12.23 6.22
CA PHE A 450 -16.52 11.96 5.88
C PHE A 450 -15.62 12.22 7.08
N HIS A 451 -14.92 11.17 7.52
CA HIS A 451 -13.94 11.19 8.59
C HIS A 451 -12.60 10.71 8.04
N SER A 452 -11.53 11.45 8.28
CA SER A 452 -10.18 11.05 7.90
C SER A 452 -9.21 11.31 9.04
N TYR A 453 -8.56 10.26 9.54
CA TYR A 453 -7.64 10.37 10.65
C TYR A 453 -6.32 9.69 10.33
N CYS A 454 -5.22 10.44 10.52
CA CYS A 454 -3.87 9.98 10.25
C CYS A 454 -2.95 10.16 11.47
N GLY A 455 -2.06 9.22 11.72
CA GLY A 455 -1.02 9.32 12.74
C GLY A 455 0.27 8.64 12.30
N GLY A 456 1.37 9.39 12.36
CA GLY A 456 2.73 8.83 12.40
C GLY A 456 3.18 8.73 13.84
N LEU A 457 3.39 7.50 14.30
CA LEU A 457 3.61 7.15 15.71
C LEU A 457 4.79 6.17 15.81
N PRO A 458 5.35 5.95 17.00
CA PRO A 458 6.14 4.74 17.23
C PRO A 458 5.24 3.50 17.08
N ALA A 459 5.81 2.38 16.62
CA ALA A 459 5.15 1.09 16.76
C ALA A 459 4.77 0.86 18.24
N PRO A 460 3.70 0.12 18.58
CA PRO A 460 3.26 -0.06 19.96
C PRO A 460 4.38 -0.51 20.91
N ALA A 461 5.22 -1.45 20.48
CA ALA A 461 6.39 -1.94 21.23
C ALA A 461 7.49 -0.88 21.44
N SER A 462 7.52 0.18 20.63
CA SER A 462 8.45 1.30 20.71
C SER A 462 7.83 2.56 21.34
N ALA A 463 6.58 2.51 21.79
CA ALA A 463 5.85 3.63 22.40
C ALA A 463 6.14 3.76 23.92
N ASN A 464 7.40 3.60 24.32
CA ASN A 464 7.86 3.42 25.70
C ASN A 464 8.24 4.73 26.43
N ASN A 465 7.47 5.80 26.25
CA ASN A 465 7.74 7.10 26.89
C ASN A 465 6.45 7.82 27.32
N PRO A 466 6.52 8.89 28.14
CA PRO A 466 5.32 9.53 28.72
C PRO A 466 4.28 10.05 27.72
N LEU A 467 4.69 10.30 26.48
CA LEU A 467 3.82 10.77 25.40
C LEU A 467 3.39 9.63 24.46
N GLY A 468 3.97 8.44 24.57
CA GLY A 468 3.80 7.39 23.54
C GLY A 468 4.18 7.89 22.15
N TYR A 469 5.14 8.81 22.05
CA TYR A 469 5.47 9.50 20.79
C TYR A 469 6.98 9.56 20.58
N LYS A 470 7.44 9.45 19.33
CA LYS A 470 8.84 9.62 18.97
C LYS A 470 8.93 10.47 17.71
N PHE A 471 10.00 11.25 17.59
CA PHE A 471 10.14 12.20 16.49
C PHE A 471 10.71 11.52 15.25
N SER A 472 9.85 11.26 14.26
CA SER A 472 10.25 10.87 12.90
C SER A 472 10.32 12.07 11.94
N TRP A 473 10.04 13.27 12.45
CA TRP A 473 10.07 14.56 11.74
C TRP A 473 10.26 15.71 12.76
N SER A 474 10.23 16.97 12.30
CA SER A 474 10.53 18.15 13.13
C SER A 474 9.71 18.21 14.44
N SER A 475 10.40 18.17 15.58
CA SER A 475 9.85 18.32 16.93
C SER A 475 9.04 19.61 17.11
N ARG A 476 9.61 20.73 16.66
CA ARG A 476 8.96 22.05 16.69
C ARG A 476 7.69 22.07 15.85
N GLY A 477 7.73 21.45 14.68
CA GLY A 477 6.55 21.31 13.81
C GLY A 477 5.43 20.50 14.47
N VAL A 478 5.77 19.41 15.17
CA VAL A 478 4.81 18.59 15.94
C VAL A 478 4.14 19.44 17.01
N LEU A 479 4.92 20.12 17.85
CA LEU A 479 4.38 20.86 18.99
C LEU A 479 3.56 22.08 18.56
N LEU A 480 3.99 22.82 17.54
CA LEU A 480 3.21 23.93 17.00
C LEU A 480 1.89 23.45 16.38
N ALA A 481 1.87 22.26 15.79
CA ALA A 481 0.63 21.72 15.23
C ALA A 481 -0.46 21.51 16.30
N LEU A 482 -0.07 21.30 17.57
CA LEU A 482 -0.97 21.13 18.71
C LEU A 482 -1.61 22.44 19.18
N LEU A 483 -1.10 23.59 18.71
CA LEU A 483 -1.64 24.92 18.99
C LEU A 483 -2.51 25.47 17.85
N ASN A 484 -2.65 24.74 16.74
CA ASN A 484 -3.49 25.18 15.63
C ASN A 484 -4.96 25.18 16.04
N SER A 485 -5.72 26.20 15.62
CA SER A 485 -7.18 26.10 15.62
C SER A 485 -7.64 25.01 14.65
N ALA A 486 -8.79 24.40 14.95
CA ALA A 486 -9.45 23.48 14.04
C ALA A 486 -10.84 23.98 13.64
N SER A 487 -11.23 23.74 12.40
CA SER A 487 -12.56 24.09 11.86
C SER A 487 -13.09 22.92 11.06
N TYR A 488 -14.32 22.47 11.29
CA TYR A 488 -14.88 21.29 10.61
C TYR A 488 -16.41 21.34 10.56
N TYR A 489 -17.02 20.47 9.75
CA TYR A 489 -18.48 20.29 9.76
C TYR A 489 -18.86 19.10 10.64
N SER A 490 -19.89 19.26 11.47
CA SER A 490 -20.50 18.22 12.29
C SER A 490 -22.01 18.45 12.33
N GLU A 491 -22.80 17.42 12.02
CA GLU A 491 -24.27 17.50 12.04
C GLU A 491 -24.82 18.69 11.21
N GLY A 492 -24.20 18.95 10.06
CA GLY A 492 -24.56 20.03 9.14
C GLY A 492 -24.11 21.43 9.57
N LYS A 493 -23.44 21.57 10.73
CA LYS A 493 -22.99 22.85 11.27
C LYS A 493 -21.47 22.97 11.25
N ARG A 494 -20.98 24.17 10.96
CA ARG A 494 -19.57 24.50 11.15
C ARG A 494 -19.27 24.59 12.64
N LYS A 495 -18.21 23.93 13.08
CA LYS A 495 -17.65 24.03 14.43
C LYS A 495 -16.21 24.51 14.34
N ASP A 496 -15.89 25.53 15.13
CA ASP A 496 -14.56 26.12 15.24
C ASP A 496 -14.03 25.87 16.67
N VAL A 497 -12.80 25.37 16.78
CA VAL A 497 -12.15 24.99 18.03
C VAL A 497 -10.86 25.81 18.15
N PRO A 498 -10.75 26.71 19.13
CA PRO A 498 -9.50 27.43 19.40
C PRO A 498 -8.36 26.47 19.73
N GLY A 499 -7.13 26.80 19.32
CA GLY A 499 -5.97 25.94 19.56
C GLY A 499 -5.72 25.63 21.03
N SER A 500 -6.02 26.57 21.93
CA SER A 500 -5.94 26.39 23.39
C SER A 500 -6.92 25.33 23.94
N GLU A 501 -7.98 24.99 23.20
CA GLU A 501 -9.00 24.03 23.60
C GLU A 501 -8.89 22.71 22.80
N LEU A 502 -8.01 22.65 21.80
CA LEU A 502 -7.92 21.54 20.84
C LEU A 502 -7.77 20.17 21.51
N MET A 503 -6.89 20.06 22.51
CA MET A 503 -6.65 18.79 23.20
C MET A 503 -7.89 18.30 23.99
N GLY A 504 -8.80 19.20 24.38
CA GLY A 504 -10.06 18.84 25.03
C GLY A 504 -11.08 18.20 24.09
N GLU A 505 -10.90 18.34 22.77
CA GLU A 505 -11.72 17.68 21.75
C GLU A 505 -11.25 16.26 21.43
N ALA A 506 -10.10 15.83 21.97
CA ALA A 506 -9.58 14.50 21.73
C ALA A 506 -10.53 13.42 22.28
N LYS A 507 -10.91 12.47 21.44
CA LYS A 507 -11.80 11.35 21.79
C LYS A 507 -11.17 10.03 21.41
N PRO A 508 -11.45 8.94 22.14
CA PRO A 508 -11.07 7.60 21.70
C PRO A 508 -11.54 7.35 20.26
N TYR A 509 -10.64 6.85 19.41
CA TYR A 509 -10.93 6.53 18.01
C TYR A 509 -10.53 5.09 17.72
N TYR A 510 -11.48 4.29 17.26
CA TYR A 510 -11.30 2.86 17.15
C TYR A 510 -11.16 2.42 15.70
N ILE A 511 -10.04 1.77 15.39
CA ILE A 511 -9.74 1.20 14.07
C ILE A 511 -9.64 -0.33 14.17
N SER A 512 -8.87 -0.81 15.14
CA SER A 512 -8.64 -2.23 15.43
C SER A 512 -8.46 -2.40 16.94
N PRO A 513 -8.81 -3.56 17.51
CA PRO A 513 -8.54 -3.84 18.93
C PRO A 513 -7.07 -3.60 19.31
N ALA A 514 -6.12 -3.84 18.41
CA ALA A 514 -4.69 -3.74 18.68
C ALA A 514 -4.21 -2.36 19.17
N TYR A 515 -5.01 -1.30 18.96
CA TYR A 515 -4.56 0.07 19.15
C TYR A 515 -5.45 0.89 20.08
N ALA A 516 -4.81 1.62 21.00
CA ALA A 516 -5.47 2.57 21.91
C ALA A 516 -5.32 4.00 21.37
N PHE A 517 -5.98 4.31 20.25
CA PHE A 517 -5.91 5.66 19.66
C PHE A 517 -6.90 6.64 20.29
N VAL A 518 -6.48 7.88 20.30
CA VAL A 518 -7.31 9.06 20.45
C VAL A 518 -7.17 9.92 19.19
N ALA A 519 -8.25 10.58 18.81
CA ALA A 519 -8.31 11.44 17.64
C ALA A 519 -8.83 12.83 18.02
N TYR A 520 -8.25 13.85 17.41
CA TYR A 520 -8.72 15.24 17.48
C TYR A 520 -8.72 15.86 16.08
N PRO A 521 -9.61 16.83 15.80
CA PRO A 521 -9.63 17.52 14.52
C PRO A 521 -8.33 18.29 14.29
N ASN A 522 -7.91 18.45 13.04
CA ASN A 522 -6.65 19.10 12.71
C ASN A 522 -6.86 20.16 11.62
N ARG A 523 -6.43 21.41 11.89
CA ARG A 523 -6.56 22.55 10.97
C ARG A 523 -8.00 22.73 10.46
N ASP A 524 -8.16 23.35 9.30
CA ASP A 524 -9.45 23.61 8.68
C ASP A 524 -9.83 22.49 7.69
N SER A 525 -10.85 21.72 8.06
CA SER A 525 -11.49 20.69 7.24
C SER A 525 -12.62 21.24 6.36
N THR A 526 -13.08 22.46 6.60
CA THR A 526 -14.25 23.01 5.89
C THR A 526 -14.10 23.12 4.37
N PRO A 527 -12.92 23.43 3.80
CA PRO A 527 -12.75 23.52 2.34
C PRO A 527 -12.91 22.17 1.63
N PHE A 528 -12.72 21.04 2.33
CA PHE A 528 -12.79 19.72 1.70
C PHE A 528 -14.21 19.31 1.31
N ARG A 529 -15.24 19.98 1.84
CA ARG A 529 -16.62 19.79 1.38
C ARG A 529 -16.77 20.18 -0.10
N GLU A 530 -16.12 21.26 -0.51
CA GLU A 530 -16.07 21.71 -1.90
C GLU A 530 -14.99 20.97 -2.69
N ALA A 531 -13.77 20.86 -2.14
CA ALA A 531 -12.64 20.26 -2.84
C ALA A 531 -12.87 18.78 -3.23
N TYR A 532 -13.61 18.02 -2.41
CA TYR A 532 -13.98 16.64 -2.73
C TYR A 532 -15.38 16.51 -3.35
N ASN A 533 -16.05 17.62 -3.66
CA ASN A 533 -17.38 17.63 -4.25
C ASN A 533 -18.42 16.84 -3.43
N ILE A 534 -18.45 17.03 -2.10
CA ILE A 534 -19.41 16.41 -1.18
C ILE A 534 -20.32 17.45 -0.49
N PRO A 535 -21.05 18.31 -1.24
CA PRO A 535 -21.94 19.29 -0.64
C PRO A 535 -23.05 18.65 0.22
N GLU A 536 -23.36 17.38 0.02
CA GLU A 536 -24.35 16.61 0.78
C GLU A 536 -23.87 16.12 2.16
N ALA A 537 -22.56 16.22 2.43
CA ALA A 537 -21.97 15.81 3.70
C ALA A 537 -22.37 16.74 4.84
N GLU A 538 -22.91 16.14 5.90
CA GLU A 538 -23.26 16.81 7.15
C GLU A 538 -22.08 16.86 8.11
N THR A 539 -21.18 15.88 8.01
CA THR A 539 -19.95 15.81 8.79
C THR A 539 -18.75 15.70 7.84
N VAL A 540 -17.77 16.58 8.01
CA VAL A 540 -16.51 16.59 7.24
C VAL A 540 -15.40 16.94 8.22
N VAL A 541 -14.63 15.94 8.63
CA VAL A 541 -13.53 16.10 9.60
C VAL A 541 -12.28 15.37 9.13
N ARG A 542 -11.17 16.11 9.08
CA ARG A 542 -9.82 15.59 8.98
C ARG A 542 -9.13 15.82 10.32
N GLY A 543 -8.39 14.84 10.81
CA GLY A 543 -7.83 14.88 12.14
C GLY A 543 -6.58 14.04 12.31
N THR A 544 -6.04 14.07 13.52
CA THR A 544 -4.78 13.43 13.87
C THR A 544 -4.98 12.36 14.92
N LEU A 545 -4.34 11.20 14.72
CA LEU A 545 -4.28 10.11 15.68
C LEU A 545 -3.07 10.24 16.60
N ARG A 546 -3.27 9.95 17.87
CA ARG A 546 -2.23 9.78 18.90
C ARG A 546 -2.60 8.58 19.78
N TYR A 547 -1.65 8.08 20.58
CA TYR A 547 -1.99 7.13 21.63
C TYR A 547 -2.66 7.83 22.82
N GLN A 548 -3.47 7.07 23.55
CA GLN A 548 -4.07 7.51 24.81
C GLN A 548 -3.05 8.13 25.77
N GLY A 549 -3.47 9.14 26.54
CA GLY A 549 -2.61 9.85 27.49
C GLY A 549 -1.77 10.98 26.87
N PHE A 550 -1.64 11.02 25.53
CA PHE A 550 -0.94 12.11 24.84
C PHE A 550 -1.66 13.46 25.01
N PRO A 551 -2.98 13.60 24.72
CA PRO A 551 -3.65 14.91 24.79
C PRO A 551 -3.62 15.53 26.20
N GLU A 552 -3.81 14.71 27.23
CA GLU A 552 -3.81 15.16 28.63
C GLU A 552 -2.44 15.67 29.05
N PHE A 553 -1.36 15.01 28.60
CA PHE A 553 0.01 15.45 28.88
C PHE A 553 0.32 16.78 28.17
N ILE A 554 -0.07 16.90 26.90
CA ILE A 554 0.11 18.14 26.13
C ILE A 554 -0.70 19.29 26.73
N ALA A 555 -1.94 19.04 27.16
CA ALA A 555 -2.77 20.05 27.81
C ALA A 555 -2.09 20.64 29.05
N VAL A 556 -1.38 19.82 29.84
CA VAL A 556 -0.56 20.31 30.94
C VAL A 556 0.62 21.14 30.43
N LEU A 557 1.39 20.67 29.45
CA LEU A 557 2.51 21.47 28.90
C LEU A 557 2.06 22.84 28.36
N VAL A 558 0.90 22.90 27.68
CA VAL A 558 0.29 24.17 27.24
C VAL A 558 -0.04 25.05 28.44
N LYS A 559 -0.69 24.49 29.48
CA LYS A 559 -1.09 25.24 30.67
C LYS A 559 0.09 25.78 31.48
N LEU A 560 1.21 25.07 31.47
CA LEU A 560 2.46 25.49 32.12
C LEU A 560 3.28 26.48 31.28
N GLY A 561 2.85 26.81 30.06
CA GLY A 561 3.53 27.77 29.17
C GLY A 561 4.70 27.17 28.40
N TRP A 562 4.91 25.85 28.42
CA TRP A 562 6.05 25.21 27.76
C TRP A 562 6.00 25.22 26.23
N LEU A 563 4.84 25.51 25.64
CA LEU A 563 4.66 25.65 24.20
C LEU A 563 4.70 27.12 23.73
N ASP A 564 5.07 28.04 24.61
CA ASP A 564 5.22 29.47 24.32
C ASP A 564 6.44 29.74 23.42
N THR A 565 6.22 30.49 22.34
CA THR A 565 7.23 30.89 21.36
C THR A 565 7.88 32.23 21.66
N ASP A 566 7.34 33.01 22.60
CA ASP A 566 7.84 34.34 22.91
C ASP A 566 9.17 34.25 23.63
N GLU A 567 10.12 35.10 23.22
CA GLU A 567 11.40 35.25 23.91
C GLU A 567 11.19 35.71 25.35
N LYS A 568 11.99 35.16 26.27
CA LYS A 568 11.95 35.49 27.69
C LYS A 568 13.27 36.14 28.08
N ASP A 569 13.21 37.36 28.60
CA ASP A 569 14.40 38.11 29.06
C ASP A 569 15.23 37.36 30.11
N TRP A 570 14.61 36.43 30.84
CA TRP A 570 15.24 35.62 31.88
C TRP A 570 15.77 34.26 31.38
N LEU A 571 15.56 33.90 30.11
CA LEU A 571 15.96 32.63 29.50
C LEU A 571 17.11 32.84 28.50
N ASN A 572 18.18 33.50 28.96
CA ASN A 572 19.37 33.84 28.18
C ASN A 572 20.64 33.12 28.66
N GLU A 573 20.66 32.63 29.89
CA GLU A 573 21.78 31.90 30.49
C GLU A 573 21.38 30.47 30.87
N PRO A 574 22.33 29.52 31.03
CA PRO A 574 22.03 28.16 31.47
C PRO A 574 21.40 28.09 32.87
N LEU A 575 20.10 27.79 32.91
CA LEU A 575 19.32 27.53 34.13
C LEU A 575 19.05 26.03 34.28
N SER A 576 18.83 25.57 35.50
CA SER A 576 18.25 24.24 35.71
C SER A 576 16.83 24.19 35.17
N LEU A 577 16.41 23.03 34.67
CA LEU A 577 15.04 22.86 34.20
C LEU A 577 13.99 23.14 35.29
N ALA A 578 14.30 22.84 36.56
CA ALA A 578 13.48 23.23 37.69
C ALA A 578 13.34 24.76 37.85
N GLU A 579 14.43 25.53 37.68
CA GLU A 579 14.39 27.01 37.70
C GLU A 579 13.61 27.58 36.51
N VAL A 580 13.74 26.97 35.32
CA VAL A 580 12.95 27.35 34.13
C VAL A 580 11.47 27.10 34.38
N THR A 581 11.11 25.91 34.90
CA THR A 581 9.73 25.59 35.27
C THR A 581 9.21 26.56 36.33
N GLN A 582 9.98 26.82 37.39
CA GLN A 582 9.61 27.74 38.46
C GLN A 582 9.22 29.11 37.89
N LYS A 583 10.06 29.68 37.02
CA LYS A 583 9.84 30.99 36.41
C LYS A 583 8.65 30.98 35.45
N ALA A 584 8.47 29.90 34.67
CA ALA A 584 7.36 29.77 33.73
C ALA A 584 5.99 29.73 34.44
N ILE A 585 5.89 29.01 35.57
CA ILE A 585 4.60 28.78 36.25
C ILE A 585 4.37 29.70 37.46
N GLY A 586 5.38 30.48 37.84
CA GLY A 586 5.37 31.36 39.00
C GLY A 586 5.31 30.60 40.33
N ALA A 587 6.15 29.57 40.50
CA ALA A 587 6.29 28.85 41.76
C ALA A 587 7.19 29.61 42.77
N ASN A 588 7.03 29.33 44.06
CA ASN A 588 7.75 30.03 45.13
C ASN A 588 9.26 29.77 45.08
N ASP A 589 9.65 28.52 44.83
CA ASP A 589 11.03 28.08 44.66
C ASP A 589 11.12 26.94 43.63
N SER A 590 12.36 26.52 43.31
CA SER A 590 12.64 25.45 42.35
C SER A 590 12.66 24.06 42.98
N SER A 591 12.18 23.88 44.21
CA SER A 591 12.04 22.55 44.81
C SER A 591 10.91 21.79 44.15
N GLU A 592 11.07 20.48 44.00
CA GLU A 592 10.06 19.64 43.35
C GLU A 592 8.68 19.75 44.05
N VAL A 593 8.66 19.87 45.38
CA VAL A 593 7.42 20.03 46.15
C VAL A 593 6.69 21.32 45.74
N SER A 594 7.39 22.46 45.73
CA SER A 594 6.79 23.74 45.33
C SER A 594 6.32 23.73 43.87
N LEU A 595 7.09 23.13 42.98
CA LEU A 595 6.72 22.99 41.57
C LEU A 595 5.46 22.13 41.40
N VAL A 596 5.37 20.98 42.05
CA VAL A 596 4.21 20.08 41.97
C VAL A 596 2.96 20.74 42.54
N GLU A 597 3.05 21.37 43.72
CA GLU A 597 1.91 22.10 44.31
C GLU A 597 1.39 23.20 43.38
N ARG A 598 2.30 23.93 42.73
CA ARG A 598 1.93 24.97 41.77
C ARG A 598 1.30 24.40 40.50
N ILE A 599 1.83 23.30 39.96
CA ILE A 599 1.25 22.59 38.81
C ILE A 599 -0.18 22.13 39.14
N GLU A 600 -0.41 21.59 40.33
CA GLU A 600 -1.75 21.16 40.78
C GLU A 600 -2.73 22.32 40.95
N ALA A 601 -2.25 23.49 41.35
CA ALA A 601 -3.09 24.69 41.42
C ALA A 601 -3.47 25.23 40.03
N LEU A 602 -2.63 25.00 39.00
CA LEU A 602 -2.83 25.52 37.64
C LEU A 602 -3.61 24.55 36.73
N CYS A 603 -3.46 23.25 36.95
CA CYS A 603 -3.96 22.20 36.07
C CYS A 603 -5.08 21.39 36.73
N ASN A 604 -6.10 21.03 35.95
CA ASN A 604 -7.09 20.05 36.36
C ASN A 604 -6.73 18.67 35.80
N PHE A 605 -6.72 17.66 36.65
CA PHE A 605 -6.40 16.29 36.24
C PHE A 605 -7.67 15.43 36.18
N PRO A 606 -7.87 14.61 35.13
CA PRO A 606 -9.06 13.77 35.00
C PRO A 606 -9.24 12.74 36.13
N SER A 607 -8.13 12.29 36.73
CA SER A 607 -8.12 11.36 37.86
C SER A 607 -6.81 11.45 38.64
N ALA A 608 -6.78 10.87 39.84
CA ALA A 608 -5.54 10.74 40.63
C ALA A 608 -4.46 9.91 39.91
N SER A 609 -4.87 8.91 39.12
CA SER A 609 -3.97 8.10 38.30
C SER A 609 -3.32 8.94 37.19
N GLU A 610 -4.13 9.73 36.47
CA GLU A 610 -3.64 10.64 35.43
C GLU A 610 -2.72 11.72 35.99
N ARG A 611 -3.05 12.27 37.15
CA ARG A 611 -2.18 13.18 37.90
C ARG A 611 -0.81 12.54 38.16
N THR A 612 -0.78 11.35 38.74
CA THR A 612 0.47 10.64 39.03
C THR A 612 1.28 10.37 37.76
N ARG A 613 0.62 9.91 36.68
CA ARG A 613 1.26 9.65 35.38
C ARG A 613 1.91 10.91 34.80
N ILE A 614 1.17 12.02 34.75
CA ILE A 614 1.65 13.26 34.14
C ILE A 614 2.82 13.83 34.95
N ILE A 615 2.70 13.90 36.29
CA ILE A 615 3.80 14.37 37.13
C ILE A 615 5.04 13.48 36.98
N SER A 616 4.87 12.15 36.90
CA SER A 616 5.97 11.22 36.61
C SER A 616 6.62 11.49 35.24
N GLY A 617 5.83 11.77 34.21
CA GLY A 617 6.37 12.12 32.90
C GLY A 617 7.08 13.49 32.88
N LEU A 618 6.63 14.49 33.64
CA LEU A 618 7.35 15.75 33.80
C LEU A 618 8.72 15.53 34.47
N ARG A 619 8.81 14.62 35.44
CA ARG A 619 10.09 14.18 36.01
C ARG A 619 10.96 13.49 34.98
N TRP A 620 10.40 12.58 34.19
CA TRP A 620 11.14 11.87 33.12
C TRP A 620 11.71 12.83 32.08
N LEU A 621 10.95 13.87 31.72
CA LEU A 621 11.44 14.95 30.85
C LEU A 621 12.53 15.79 31.49
N GLY A 622 12.77 15.66 32.80
CA GLY A 622 13.71 16.47 33.57
C GLY A 622 13.17 17.84 33.95
N LEU A 623 11.90 18.15 33.70
CA LEU A 623 11.34 19.51 33.92
C LEU A 623 11.32 19.90 35.41
N LEU A 624 11.49 18.93 36.31
CA LEU A 624 11.57 19.13 37.76
C LEU A 624 13.00 18.91 38.30
N SER A 625 14.00 18.74 37.43
CA SER A 625 15.36 18.38 37.83
C SER A 625 16.29 19.59 37.94
N SER A 626 17.39 19.40 38.67
CA SER A 626 18.50 20.36 38.76
C SER A 626 19.44 20.34 37.54
N GLU A 627 19.11 19.59 36.48
CA GLU A 627 19.90 19.53 35.25
C GLU A 627 19.88 20.88 34.54
N LYS A 628 21.06 21.45 34.30
CA LYS A 628 21.20 22.68 33.54
C LYS A 628 21.10 22.43 32.05
N VAL A 629 20.29 23.24 31.37
CA VAL A 629 20.16 23.22 29.91
C VAL A 629 20.46 24.59 29.34
N ALA A 630 21.12 24.62 28.18
CA ALA A 630 21.28 25.85 27.42
C ALA A 630 19.94 26.21 26.77
N PRO A 631 19.42 27.45 26.97
CA PRO A 631 18.28 27.96 26.23
C PRO A 631 18.47 27.82 24.72
N ARG A 632 17.41 27.42 24.01
CA ARG A 632 17.38 27.47 22.55
C ARG A 632 16.46 28.60 22.11
N ALA A 633 16.99 29.53 21.31
CA ALA A 633 16.26 30.68 20.76
C ALA A 633 15.52 31.55 21.81
N GLY A 634 15.99 31.56 23.07
CA GLY A 634 15.46 32.42 24.13
C GLY A 634 14.01 32.15 24.56
N ASN A 635 13.36 31.09 24.05
CA ASN A 635 11.95 30.78 24.35
C ASN A 635 11.78 29.36 24.91
N LEU A 636 10.62 29.13 25.54
CA LEU A 636 10.31 27.88 26.24
C LEU A 636 10.10 26.71 25.27
N LEU A 637 9.39 26.93 24.16
CA LEU A 637 9.11 25.90 23.17
C LEU A 637 10.40 25.31 22.59
N ASP A 638 11.29 26.15 22.08
CA ASP A 638 12.51 25.70 21.42
C ASP A 638 13.47 25.04 22.43
N THR A 639 13.48 25.51 23.69
CA THR A 639 14.23 24.87 24.78
C THR A 639 13.65 23.48 25.10
N LEU A 640 12.33 23.32 25.14
CA LEU A 640 11.68 22.02 25.28
C LEU A 640 11.96 21.12 24.07
N CYS A 641 11.89 21.62 22.84
CA CYS A 641 12.23 20.86 21.63
C CYS A 641 13.65 20.27 21.73
N ALA A 642 14.63 21.06 22.17
CA ALA A 642 15.99 20.60 22.35
C ALA A 642 16.11 19.43 23.33
N ARG A 643 15.28 19.43 24.37
CA ARG A 643 15.20 18.35 25.35
C ARG A 643 14.54 17.10 24.77
N LEU A 644 13.37 17.27 24.14
CA LEU A 644 12.59 16.18 23.57
C LEU A 644 13.34 15.47 22.42
N GLU A 645 14.10 16.21 21.62
CA GLU A 645 14.98 15.67 20.56
C GLU A 645 16.08 14.76 21.09
N LYS A 646 16.47 14.87 22.36
CA LYS A 646 17.44 13.95 22.98
C LYS A 646 16.75 12.72 23.56
N LEU A 647 15.57 12.91 24.16
CA LEU A 647 14.89 11.86 24.94
C LEU A 647 13.98 10.95 24.10
N MET A 648 13.42 11.44 23.00
CA MET A 648 12.33 10.77 22.28
C MET A 648 12.69 10.46 20.81
N GLN A 649 13.94 10.06 20.58
CA GLN A 649 14.39 9.51 19.31
C GLN A 649 14.10 8.01 19.22
N TYR A 650 14.03 7.51 18.00
CA TYR A 650 14.05 6.07 17.76
C TYR A 650 15.44 5.50 18.06
N GLY A 651 15.49 4.48 18.91
CA GLY A 651 16.70 3.72 19.20
C GLY A 651 16.94 2.61 18.16
N PRO A 652 18.12 1.96 18.18
CA PRO A 652 18.41 0.83 17.30
C PRO A 652 17.35 -0.27 17.38
N GLY A 653 16.90 -0.76 16.23
CA GLY A 653 15.89 -1.83 16.15
C GLY A 653 14.42 -1.37 16.33
N GLU A 654 14.18 -0.16 16.84
CA GLU A 654 12.82 0.37 16.96
C GLU A 654 12.24 0.79 15.60
N ARG A 655 10.91 0.84 15.53
CA ARG A 655 10.16 1.11 14.29
C ARG A 655 9.18 2.25 14.49
N ASP A 656 9.01 3.08 13.47
CA ASP A 656 7.83 3.93 13.37
C ASP A 656 6.66 3.16 12.72
N PHE A 657 5.52 3.82 12.72
CA PHE A 657 4.24 3.25 12.35
C PHE A 657 3.34 4.35 11.81
N ILE A 658 2.68 4.08 10.68
CA ILE A 658 1.66 4.91 10.08
C ILE A 658 0.31 4.21 10.20
N MET A 659 -0.67 4.94 10.71
CA MET A 659 -2.08 4.60 10.60
C MET A 659 -2.80 5.74 9.90
N LEU A 660 -3.48 5.45 8.80
CA LEU A 660 -4.37 6.36 8.10
C LEU A 660 -5.68 5.62 7.83
N GLN A 661 -6.80 6.18 8.28
CA GLN A 661 -8.11 5.63 7.96
C GLN A 661 -9.07 6.72 7.50
N HIS A 662 -9.75 6.43 6.40
CA HIS A 662 -10.99 7.09 6.01
C HIS A 662 -12.18 6.27 6.45
N ARG A 663 -13.23 6.96 6.91
CA ARG A 663 -14.55 6.39 7.17
C ARG A 663 -15.61 7.26 6.50
N PHE A 664 -16.42 6.63 5.67
CA PHE A 664 -17.52 7.24 4.94
C PHE A 664 -18.83 6.65 5.45
N VAL A 665 -19.78 7.50 5.85
CA VAL A 665 -21.18 7.08 6.03
C VAL A 665 -21.92 7.45 4.75
N VAL A 666 -22.42 6.45 4.05
CA VAL A 666 -23.02 6.59 2.72
C VAL A 666 -24.51 6.27 2.79
N GLU A 667 -25.32 7.07 2.12
CA GLU A 667 -26.74 6.79 1.87
C GLU A 667 -26.94 6.46 0.38
N TRP A 668 -27.46 5.27 0.09
CA TRP A 668 -27.74 4.81 -1.26
C TRP A 668 -29.12 5.25 -1.76
N THR A 669 -29.37 5.09 -3.05
CA THR A 669 -30.64 5.50 -3.69
C THR A 669 -31.87 4.76 -3.18
N ASP A 670 -31.71 3.58 -2.61
CA ASP A 670 -32.76 2.78 -1.98
C ASP A 670 -33.02 3.17 -0.51
N GLY A 671 -32.29 4.17 0.00
CA GLY A 671 -32.35 4.64 1.39
C GLY A 671 -31.49 3.81 2.36
N LYS A 672 -30.80 2.77 1.91
CA LYS A 672 -29.88 1.99 2.75
C LYS A 672 -28.67 2.85 3.12
N GLN A 673 -28.25 2.76 4.38
CA GLN A 673 -27.00 3.35 4.84
C GLN A 673 -25.92 2.28 5.01
N ASP A 674 -24.72 2.57 4.51
CA ASP A 674 -23.53 1.74 4.70
C ASP A 674 -22.39 2.58 5.26
N THR A 675 -21.49 1.95 6.01
CA THR A 675 -20.21 2.56 6.41
C THR A 675 -19.08 1.90 5.63
N ILE A 676 -18.34 2.70 4.87
CA ILE A 676 -17.17 2.25 4.11
C ILE A 676 -15.92 2.74 4.83
N THR A 677 -14.91 1.88 4.98
CA THR A 677 -13.59 2.29 5.48
C THR A 677 -12.49 1.96 4.49
N SER A 678 -11.47 2.82 4.47
CA SER A 678 -10.25 2.64 3.69
C SER A 678 -9.08 2.87 4.64
N THR A 679 -8.23 1.86 4.84
CA THR A 679 -7.22 1.87 5.91
C THR A 679 -5.82 1.54 5.37
N LEU A 680 -4.84 2.35 5.73
CA LEU A 680 -3.41 2.10 5.55
C LEU A 680 -2.78 1.91 6.92
N GLU A 681 -2.26 0.70 7.12
CA GLU A 681 -1.45 0.30 8.26
C GLU A 681 -0.07 -0.06 7.75
N LEU A 682 0.96 0.68 8.17
CA LEU A 682 2.31 0.46 7.68
C LEU A 682 3.34 0.64 8.80
N TYR A 683 4.15 -0.39 9.00
CA TYR A 683 5.31 -0.34 9.88
C TYR A 683 6.55 0.05 9.09
N GLY A 684 7.39 0.90 9.70
CA GLY A 684 8.71 1.17 9.18
C GLY A 684 9.64 -0.01 9.34
N GLU A 685 10.73 0.02 8.60
CA GLU A 685 11.84 -0.89 8.82
C GLU A 685 12.55 -0.52 10.14
N PRO A 686 13.16 -1.50 10.83
CA PRO A 686 13.97 -1.23 12.02
C PRO A 686 14.98 -0.10 11.79
N THR A 687 15.11 0.78 12.77
CA THR A 687 16.10 1.87 12.73
C THR A 687 17.50 1.27 12.53
N GLY A 688 18.15 1.67 11.43
CA GLY A 688 19.45 1.15 11.00
C GLY A 688 19.41 0.14 9.84
N SER A 689 18.25 -0.41 9.47
CA SER A 689 18.13 -1.37 8.36
C SER A 689 17.48 -0.82 7.09
N GLY A 690 16.77 0.32 7.19
CA GLY A 690 16.18 0.99 6.04
C GLY A 690 15.25 2.13 6.43
N TYR A 691 14.13 2.29 5.69
CA TYR A 691 13.30 3.48 5.83
C TYR A 691 12.16 3.34 6.84
N SER A 692 11.92 4.45 7.53
CA SER A 692 10.71 4.65 8.33
C SER A 692 9.46 4.69 7.42
N ALA A 693 8.32 4.25 7.94
CA ALA A 693 7.04 4.32 7.24
C ALA A 693 6.68 5.76 6.89
N MET A 694 6.98 6.73 7.75
CA MET A 694 6.80 8.16 7.47
C MET A 694 7.64 8.62 6.28
N ALA A 695 8.92 8.25 6.22
CA ALA A 695 9.80 8.64 5.11
C ALA A 695 9.30 8.04 3.78
N ARG A 696 8.91 6.76 3.78
CA ARG A 696 8.39 6.08 2.59
C ARG A 696 7.09 6.70 2.10
N THR A 697 6.12 6.89 2.99
CA THR A 697 4.78 7.39 2.64
C THR A 697 4.74 8.86 2.26
N VAL A 698 5.78 9.64 2.58
CA VAL A 698 5.92 11.02 2.10
C VAL A 698 6.79 11.10 0.84
N GLY A 699 7.95 10.43 0.85
CA GLY A 699 8.94 10.56 -0.20
C GLY A 699 8.56 9.85 -1.51
N ILE A 700 7.96 8.65 -1.43
CA ILE A 700 7.61 7.88 -2.62
C ILE A 700 6.50 8.57 -3.45
N PRO A 701 5.36 9.03 -2.87
CA PRO A 701 4.37 9.80 -3.64
C PRO A 701 4.95 11.06 -4.29
N CYS A 702 5.84 11.76 -3.57
CA CYS A 702 6.55 12.94 -4.08
C CYS A 702 7.42 12.60 -5.30
N GLY A 703 8.20 11.51 -5.23
CA GLY A 703 9.01 11.01 -6.34
C GLY A 703 8.17 10.60 -7.55
N ILE A 704 7.05 9.90 -7.33
CA ILE A 704 6.11 9.50 -8.38
C ILE A 704 5.54 10.74 -9.08
N ALA A 705 4.98 11.69 -8.32
CA ALA A 705 4.39 12.90 -8.88
C ALA A 705 5.42 13.73 -9.65
N THR A 706 6.64 13.84 -9.13
CA THR A 706 7.75 14.49 -9.82
C THR A 706 8.04 13.86 -11.17
N GLN A 707 8.17 12.53 -11.23
CA GLN A 707 8.43 11.84 -12.49
C GLN A 707 7.28 12.03 -13.49
N LEU A 708 6.03 11.95 -13.03
CA LEU A 708 4.85 12.14 -13.87
C LEU A 708 4.72 13.58 -14.42
N VAL A 709 5.16 14.59 -13.68
CA VAL A 709 5.25 15.97 -14.20
C VAL A 709 6.34 16.08 -15.26
N LEU A 710 7.53 15.51 -15.01
CA LEU A 710 8.66 15.54 -15.96
C LEU A 710 8.37 14.79 -17.27
N ASP A 711 7.57 13.74 -17.19
CA ASP A 711 7.11 12.92 -18.32
C ASP A 711 5.91 13.53 -19.06
N GLY A 712 5.33 14.62 -18.54
CA GLY A 712 4.19 15.31 -19.14
C GLY A 712 2.85 14.59 -18.96
N VAL A 713 2.77 13.60 -18.07
CA VAL A 713 1.51 12.93 -17.69
C VAL A 713 0.67 13.87 -16.84
N LEU A 714 1.27 14.49 -15.81
CA LEU A 714 0.67 15.57 -15.04
C LEU A 714 1.05 16.90 -15.68
N ASN A 715 0.21 17.39 -16.60
CA ASN A 715 0.51 18.54 -17.45
C ASN A 715 -0.39 19.78 -17.23
N LYS A 716 -1.36 19.69 -16.32
CA LYS A 716 -2.26 20.81 -16.02
C LYS A 716 -1.50 21.92 -15.27
N THR A 717 -1.34 23.06 -15.93
CA THR A 717 -0.59 24.21 -15.39
C THR A 717 -1.32 24.90 -14.25
N GLY A 718 -0.58 25.65 -13.43
CA GLY A 718 -1.10 26.32 -12.23
C GLY A 718 -0.85 25.52 -10.95
N ILE A 719 -1.49 25.94 -9.86
CA ILE A 719 -1.45 25.30 -8.55
C ILE A 719 -2.37 24.08 -8.57
N GLN A 720 -1.79 22.90 -8.54
CA GLN A 720 -2.49 21.62 -8.52
C GLN A 720 -2.40 20.94 -7.15
N ALA A 721 -3.41 20.12 -6.87
CA ALA A 721 -3.50 19.19 -5.74
C ALA A 721 -4.26 17.93 -6.21
N PRO A 722 -4.08 16.76 -5.59
CA PRO A 722 -4.66 15.50 -6.04
C PRO A 722 -6.17 15.37 -5.70
N TYR A 723 -6.99 16.27 -6.24
CA TYR A 723 -8.43 16.35 -5.96
C TYR A 723 -9.32 15.82 -7.10
N THR A 724 -8.72 15.38 -8.20
CA THR A 724 -9.44 14.90 -9.38
C THR A 724 -8.88 13.57 -9.88
N MET A 725 -9.74 12.74 -10.46
CA MET A 725 -9.38 11.37 -10.85
C MET A 725 -8.29 11.31 -11.93
N ASP A 726 -8.17 12.33 -12.79
CA ASP A 726 -7.10 12.44 -13.79
C ASP A 726 -5.71 12.63 -13.17
N ILE A 727 -5.62 13.28 -12.01
CA ILE A 727 -4.38 13.40 -11.24
C ILE A 727 -4.15 12.15 -10.38
N ILE A 728 -5.22 11.65 -9.75
CA ILE A 728 -5.14 10.55 -8.77
C ILE A 728 -4.79 9.22 -9.43
N ASN A 729 -5.46 8.84 -10.52
CA ASN A 729 -5.30 7.52 -11.14
C ASN A 729 -3.85 7.18 -11.55
N PRO A 730 -3.09 8.06 -12.24
CA PRO A 730 -1.72 7.74 -12.61
C PRO A 730 -0.80 7.60 -11.39
N ILE A 731 -0.99 8.44 -10.36
CA ILE A 731 -0.20 8.36 -9.12
C ILE A 731 -0.54 7.07 -8.37
N LYS A 732 -1.83 6.81 -8.12
CA LYS A 732 -2.31 5.66 -7.35
C LYS A 732 -1.85 4.34 -7.96
N LYS A 733 -1.95 4.19 -9.28
CA LYS A 733 -1.53 2.96 -9.98
C LYS A 733 -0.07 2.61 -9.69
N ILE A 734 0.82 3.61 -9.73
CA ILE A 734 2.25 3.42 -9.45
C ILE A 734 2.48 3.23 -7.95
N LEU A 735 1.79 4.01 -7.12
CA LEU A 735 1.91 3.96 -5.67
C LEU A 735 1.54 2.57 -5.10
N GLU A 736 0.49 1.94 -5.65
CA GLU A 736 0.08 0.58 -5.30
C GLU A 736 1.15 -0.45 -5.66
N SER A 737 1.87 -0.27 -6.77
CA SER A 737 3.00 -1.14 -7.15
C SER A 737 4.23 -0.98 -6.23
N GLU A 738 4.35 0.14 -5.52
CA GLU A 738 5.36 0.35 -4.47
C GLU A 738 4.91 -0.21 -3.09
N GLY A 739 3.76 -0.90 -3.05
CA GLY A 739 3.19 -1.50 -1.84
C GLY A 739 2.50 -0.48 -0.91
N LEU A 740 2.22 0.73 -1.39
CA LEU A 740 1.61 1.81 -0.60
C LEU A 740 0.14 1.99 -0.99
N ALA A 741 -0.73 1.10 -0.49
CA ALA A 741 -2.16 1.11 -0.79
C ALA A 741 -3.01 1.13 0.46
N LEU A 742 -4.10 1.92 0.47
CA LEU A 742 -5.15 1.72 1.47
C LEU A 742 -5.97 0.50 1.08
N LYS A 743 -6.19 -0.40 2.04
CA LYS A 743 -7.01 -1.60 1.88
C LYS A 743 -8.44 -1.30 2.33
N PHE A 744 -9.41 -1.82 1.59
CA PHE A 744 -10.81 -1.82 2.00
C PHE A 744 -11.04 -3.01 2.93
N LEU A 745 -11.62 -2.77 4.11
CA LEU A 745 -12.08 -3.86 4.96
C LEU A 745 -13.40 -4.41 4.40
N PRO A 746 -13.65 -5.73 4.42
CA PRO A 746 -14.85 -6.32 3.83
C PRO A 746 -16.15 -5.73 4.42
N ASN A 747 -17.12 -5.41 3.55
CA ASN A 747 -18.49 -5.04 3.95
C ASN A 747 -19.07 -6.12 4.88
N GLY A 748 -19.63 -5.71 6.01
CA GLY A 748 -20.15 -6.64 7.02
C GLY A 748 -19.15 -7.06 8.08
N THR A 749 -17.95 -6.46 8.13
CA THR A 749 -17.33 -6.23 9.44
C THR A 749 -18.22 -5.24 10.17
N ASP A 750 -19.24 -5.76 10.87
CA ASP A 750 -19.70 -5.12 12.11
C ASP A 750 -18.44 -4.64 12.80
N ILE A 751 -18.28 -3.34 13.06
CA ILE A 751 -17.21 -2.87 13.94
C ILE A 751 -17.62 -3.37 15.33
N PRO A 752 -17.11 -4.51 15.83
CA PRO A 752 -17.65 -5.09 17.04
C PRO A 752 -16.86 -4.47 18.20
N TRP A 753 -17.59 -3.69 19.02
CA TRP A 753 -17.35 -3.55 20.46
C TRP A 753 -15.90 -3.30 20.92
N GLN A 754 -15.63 -2.01 21.10
CA GLN A 754 -14.80 -1.37 22.14
C GLN A 754 -13.93 -2.31 23.01
N ARG A 755 -12.62 -2.39 22.72
CA ARG A 755 -11.62 -2.66 23.78
C ARG A 755 -11.61 -1.43 24.68
N VAL A 756 -12.06 -1.58 25.92
CA VAL A 756 -11.83 -0.59 26.97
C VAL A 756 -10.90 -1.25 27.96
N VAL A 757 -9.60 -1.09 27.78
CA VAL A 757 -8.65 -1.36 28.85
C VAL A 757 -8.41 -0.04 29.54
N SER A 758 -8.84 0.08 30.79
CA SER A 758 -8.68 1.32 31.55
C SER A 758 -7.19 1.66 31.75
N SER A 759 -6.90 2.91 32.14
CA SER A 759 -5.56 3.33 32.56
C SER A 759 -4.99 2.49 33.72
N SER A 760 -5.85 1.82 34.49
CA SER A 760 -5.45 0.87 35.55
C SER A 760 -5.21 -0.57 35.05
N GLY A 761 -5.20 -0.80 33.74
CA GLY A 761 -4.97 -2.13 33.15
C GLY A 761 -6.21 -3.01 33.03
N LYS A 762 -7.39 -2.58 33.48
CA LYS A 762 -8.58 -3.44 33.56
C LYS A 762 -9.30 -3.54 32.22
N ILE A 763 -9.48 -4.76 31.72
CA ILE A 763 -10.23 -5.09 30.51
C ILE A 763 -11.73 -5.05 30.84
N SER A 764 -12.48 -4.21 30.12
CA SER A 764 -13.92 -4.02 30.30
C SER A 764 -14.74 -5.24 29.89
N SER A 765 -15.80 -5.51 30.65
CA SER A 765 -16.77 -6.57 30.41
C SER A 765 -17.97 -6.15 29.54
N ARG A 766 -18.04 -4.90 29.06
CA ARG A 766 -19.20 -4.41 28.28
C ARG A 766 -19.15 -4.98 26.84
N GLY A 767 -20.18 -5.76 26.46
CA GLY A 767 -20.37 -6.45 25.16
C GLY A 767 -21.79 -7.05 25.03
N PRO A 768 -22.31 -7.39 23.82
CA PRO A 768 -23.49 -8.23 23.67
C PRO A 768 -23.04 -9.69 23.77
N GLY A 769 -23.69 -10.44 24.66
CA GLY A 769 -23.29 -11.81 24.99
C GLY A 769 -22.24 -11.88 26.11
N THR A 770 -22.20 -13.02 26.80
CA THR A 770 -21.56 -13.22 28.11
C THR A 770 -20.02 -13.38 28.08
N GLU A 771 -19.35 -13.22 26.93
CA GLU A 771 -17.93 -13.59 26.75
C GLU A 771 -17.05 -12.46 26.15
N GLY A 772 -17.42 -11.19 26.34
CA GLY A 772 -16.69 -10.04 25.78
C GLY A 772 -15.23 -9.90 26.26
N ALA A 773 -14.99 -10.09 27.57
CA ALA A 773 -13.68 -9.89 28.17
C ALA A 773 -12.67 -11.01 27.82
N GLN A 774 -13.17 -12.23 27.62
CA GLN A 774 -12.37 -13.41 27.25
C GLN A 774 -11.78 -13.29 25.83
N ARG A 775 -12.60 -12.86 24.86
CA ARG A 775 -12.14 -12.61 23.48
C ARG A 775 -11.10 -11.49 23.41
N GLN A 776 -11.25 -10.46 24.23
CA GLN A 776 -10.27 -9.36 24.31
C GLN A 776 -8.93 -9.84 24.86
N ARG A 777 -8.95 -10.73 25.86
CA ARG A 777 -7.75 -11.38 26.40
C ARG A 777 -7.03 -12.22 25.34
N GLU A 778 -7.74 -13.11 24.65
CA GLU A 778 -7.13 -14.02 23.66
C GLU A 778 -6.45 -13.25 22.51
N ALA A 779 -7.07 -12.15 22.07
CA ALA A 779 -6.48 -11.28 21.06
C ALA A 779 -5.24 -10.50 21.57
N LEU A 780 -5.21 -10.12 22.86
CA LEU A 780 -4.03 -9.47 23.46
C LEU A 780 -2.87 -10.46 23.61
N GLU A 781 -3.16 -11.69 24.05
CA GLU A 781 -2.18 -12.76 24.19
C GLU A 781 -1.57 -13.16 22.82
N ALA A 782 -2.37 -13.16 21.75
CA ALA A 782 -1.89 -13.38 20.37
C ALA A 782 -0.96 -12.26 19.86
N GLU A 783 -1.10 -11.05 20.38
CA GLU A 783 -0.24 -9.88 20.11
C GLU A 783 1.00 -9.83 21.02
N GLY A 784 1.20 -10.85 21.88
CA GLY A 784 2.34 -10.94 22.81
C GLY A 784 2.16 -10.13 24.10
N VAL A 785 0.94 -9.68 24.41
CA VAL A 785 0.60 -8.93 25.62
C VAL A 785 0.13 -9.88 26.73
N GLU A 786 0.77 -9.82 27.90
CA GLU A 786 0.52 -10.66 29.07
C GLU A 786 -0.72 -10.13 29.81
N VAL A 787 -1.76 -10.96 29.83
CA VAL A 787 -3.02 -10.67 30.52
C VAL A 787 -3.11 -11.52 31.78
N ARG A 788 -3.29 -10.87 32.94
CA ARG A 788 -3.46 -11.53 34.23
C ARG A 788 -4.93 -11.56 34.65
N VAL A 789 -5.28 -12.51 35.50
CA VAL A 789 -6.62 -12.60 36.10
C VAL A 789 -6.53 -12.17 37.56
N THR A 790 -7.34 -11.20 37.99
CA THR A 790 -7.40 -10.79 39.40
C THR A 790 -8.10 -11.86 40.25
N ARG A 791 -7.97 -11.77 41.58
CA ARG A 791 -8.69 -12.65 42.53
C ARG A 791 -10.21 -12.56 42.38
N GLU A 792 -10.71 -11.47 41.79
CA GLU A 792 -12.13 -11.20 41.56
C GLU A 792 -12.59 -11.66 40.15
N GLY A 793 -11.72 -12.32 39.38
CA GLY A 793 -12.05 -12.88 38.07
C GLY A 793 -11.95 -11.89 36.91
N GLU A 794 -11.31 -10.74 37.11
CA GLU A 794 -11.20 -9.69 36.09
C GLU A 794 -9.91 -9.83 35.29
N PHE A 795 -9.96 -9.61 33.98
CA PHE A 795 -8.76 -9.59 33.14
C PHE A 795 -8.07 -8.22 33.23
N VAL A 796 -6.77 -8.23 33.52
CA VAL A 796 -5.95 -7.03 33.69
C VAL A 796 -4.63 -7.17 32.93
N VAL A 797 -4.21 -6.12 32.23
CA VAL A 797 -2.91 -6.02 31.57
C VAL A 797 -1.95 -5.29 32.50
N ASN A 798 -0.76 -5.85 32.73
CA ASN A 798 0.31 -5.13 33.42
C ASN A 798 1.06 -4.24 32.43
N TRP A 799 0.49 -3.06 32.17
CA TRP A 799 1.10 -2.09 31.26
C TRP A 799 2.56 -1.77 31.61
N GLY A 800 2.91 -1.77 32.91
CA GLY A 800 4.27 -1.49 33.38
C GLY A 800 5.33 -2.46 32.87
N ALA A 801 4.94 -3.72 32.58
CA ALA A 801 5.84 -4.72 31.98
C ALA A 801 6.15 -4.44 30.49
N TYR A 802 5.31 -3.63 29.84
CA TYR A 802 5.45 -3.21 28.45
C TYR A 802 5.95 -1.76 28.31
N GLY A 803 6.40 -1.16 29.42
CA GLY A 803 6.85 0.23 29.46
C GLY A 803 5.73 1.28 29.39
N TRP A 804 4.47 0.86 29.47
CA TRP A 804 3.31 1.74 29.51
C TRP A 804 2.91 1.95 30.98
N PHE A 805 2.85 3.21 31.44
CA PHE A 805 2.50 3.55 32.82
C PHE A 805 3.33 2.86 33.95
N PRO A 806 4.68 2.92 33.97
CA PRO A 806 5.40 2.45 35.15
C PRO A 806 5.06 3.33 36.36
N GLU A 807 4.62 2.71 37.46
CA GLU A 807 4.44 3.40 38.76
C GLU A 807 5.76 4.00 39.28
N ARG A 808 6.89 3.50 38.78
CA ARG A 808 8.23 4.07 38.84
C ARG A 808 8.99 3.74 37.56
N VAL A 809 9.51 4.76 36.88
CA VAL A 809 10.60 4.59 35.91
C VAL A 809 11.89 4.82 36.69
N ASP A 810 12.52 3.75 37.17
CA ASP A 810 13.87 3.86 37.73
C ASP A 810 14.84 4.12 36.57
N VAL A 811 15.52 5.27 36.60
CA VAL A 811 16.66 5.53 35.72
C VAL A 811 17.93 5.44 36.57
N ASN A 812 18.78 4.47 36.23
CA ASN A 812 20.15 4.47 36.70
C ASN A 812 20.92 5.54 35.90
N VAL A 813 20.99 6.75 36.46
CA VAL A 813 21.51 7.97 35.82
C VAL A 813 22.99 7.87 35.41
N ASN A 814 23.71 6.84 35.85
CA ASN A 814 25.16 6.69 35.66
C ASN A 814 25.60 6.16 34.27
N ASN A 815 24.70 5.69 33.42
CA ASN A 815 25.07 5.17 32.08
C ASN A 815 24.98 6.19 30.93
N LEU A 816 24.65 7.46 31.22
CA LEU A 816 24.59 8.52 30.20
C LEU A 816 25.89 9.34 30.08
N THR A 817 26.91 9.06 30.90
CA THR A 817 28.20 9.79 30.89
C THR A 817 29.32 9.10 30.12
N THR A 818 29.14 7.88 29.59
CA THR A 818 30.24 7.13 28.94
C THR A 818 30.31 7.23 27.41
N ASN A 819 29.34 7.85 26.72
CA ASN A 819 29.38 7.99 25.26
C ASN A 819 29.88 9.35 24.74
N ALA A 820 30.62 10.10 25.56
CA ALA A 820 31.20 11.39 25.15
C ALA A 820 32.72 11.38 24.89
N ASN A 821 33.46 10.31 25.23
CA ASN A 821 34.90 10.23 24.98
C ASN A 821 35.27 8.84 24.46
N GLY A 822 35.51 8.71 23.16
CA GLY A 822 35.87 7.44 22.51
C GLY A 822 36.27 7.59 21.05
N LEU A 823 37.02 8.64 20.73
CA LEU A 823 37.90 8.68 19.56
C LEU A 823 39.25 9.11 20.12
N ASP A 824 40.05 8.14 20.54
CA ASP A 824 41.51 8.24 20.54
C ASP A 824 42.11 6.86 20.88
N ASN A 825 43.04 6.45 20.02
CA ASN A 825 44.01 5.36 20.14
C ASN A 825 43.52 3.93 19.84
N GLU A 826 43.69 3.56 18.57
CA GLU A 826 44.14 2.21 18.17
C GLU A 826 45.47 1.90 18.87
N ASP A 827 45.60 0.72 19.48
CA ASP A 827 46.86 -0.05 19.55
C ASP A 827 46.65 -1.40 20.26
N GLY A 828 47.01 -2.49 19.55
CA GLY A 828 47.44 -3.80 20.07
C GLY A 828 46.44 -4.63 20.89
N GLU A 829 46.48 -5.95 20.97
CA GLU A 829 47.36 -6.95 20.41
C GLU A 829 46.65 -8.29 20.70
N VAL A 830 46.77 -9.24 19.78
CA VAL A 830 46.24 -10.60 19.92
C VAL A 830 47.23 -11.40 20.76
N ASP A 831 46.81 -12.00 21.88
CA ASP A 831 47.38 -13.30 22.26
C ASP A 831 46.49 -14.12 23.21
N ALA A 832 46.64 -15.42 23.03
CA ALA A 832 45.95 -16.55 23.61
C ALA A 832 46.39 -16.84 25.06
N SER A 833 45.58 -17.61 25.79
CA SER A 833 45.89 -19.02 26.12
C SER A 833 45.20 -19.55 27.40
N LEU A 834 44.82 -20.84 27.31
CA LEU A 834 44.63 -21.85 28.37
C LEU A 834 43.36 -21.73 29.26
N GLY A 835 42.57 -22.78 29.52
CA GLY A 835 42.68 -24.21 29.19
C GLY A 835 41.78 -25.06 30.12
N ALA A 836 41.60 -26.33 29.73
CA ALA A 836 40.93 -27.47 30.39
C ALA A 836 39.40 -27.57 30.17
N GLY A 837 38.84 -28.70 29.71
CA GLY A 837 39.37 -30.01 29.33
C GLY A 837 38.22 -30.98 29.05
N GLY A 838 38.47 -32.11 28.38
CA GLY A 838 37.54 -33.26 28.38
C GLY A 838 37.42 -34.07 27.09
N GLU A 839 38.36 -35.02 26.93
CA GLU A 839 38.18 -36.41 26.45
C GLU A 839 37.74 -36.78 25.01
N ALA A 840 38.74 -37.36 24.31
CA ALA A 840 38.79 -38.73 23.76
C ALA A 840 38.07 -39.09 22.44
N GLY A 841 38.85 -39.64 21.48
CA GLY A 841 38.33 -40.44 20.37
C GLY A 841 39.17 -40.48 19.09
N GLU A 842 40.37 -41.09 19.17
CA GLU A 842 41.04 -41.93 18.16
C GLU A 842 40.94 -41.68 16.63
N THR A 843 42.14 -41.47 16.06
CA THR A 843 42.76 -42.11 14.87
C THR A 843 42.24 -41.88 13.45
N GLU A 844 43.10 -41.14 12.72
CA GLU A 844 43.84 -41.54 11.50
C GLU A 844 43.15 -41.81 10.16
N ASN A 845 43.73 -41.09 9.20
CA ASN A 845 44.08 -41.45 7.83
C ASN A 845 42.96 -41.38 6.79
N GLY A 846 43.21 -40.50 5.82
CA GLY A 846 42.37 -40.28 4.68
C GLY A 846 42.59 -41.29 3.58
N GLU A 847 41.67 -41.24 2.63
CA GLU A 847 41.91 -41.48 1.22
C GLU A 847 40.79 -40.77 0.43
N THR A 848 41.20 -40.18 -0.69
CA THR A 848 40.45 -39.48 -1.76
C THR A 848 40.00 -38.04 -1.56
#